data_AF-A0A918YCF8-F1
#
_entry.id   AF-A0A918YCF8-F1
#
_cell.length_a   1.000
_cell.length_b   1.000
_cell.length_c   1.000
_cell.angle_alpha   90.00
_cell.angle_beta   90.00
_cell.angle_gamma   90.00
#
_symmetry.space_group_name_H-M   'P 1'
#
loop_
_entity.id
_entity.type
_entity.pdbx_description
1 polymer ?
#
loop_
_entity_poly.entity_id
_entity_poly.type
_entity_poly.pdbx_seq_one_letter_code
_entity_poly.pdbx_strand_id
1 'polypeptide(L)'
;MDTTLQDPLVGQVLDGRYRVDARIAVGGMATVYRALDTRLDRVLALKVMHPTLAADGSFVERFIREAKSVARLAHPNVVQVFDQGTDGSYVYLAMEYIAGCTLRDVLRERGALQPRATLDILEPVLAALGAAHRAGFVHRDMKPENVLIGDDGRVKVADFGLVRSVDTVTSTTDAVLGTVSYLAPEQVEHGTADPRVDVYACGVVLYEMLTGEKPHSGDSPAQVLYKHIHEDVPPPSARVPGLPYPLDELVASATARTPDLRPQDAVALLAQAREARHGLSESQLDTVPPQARSAEHDNARDRTSVIPRSLTVPRPLPVNEDEPADDLVQRTSRLQAPPAPPSRRSRRSGRSGRSGRPNRLVLTIVAAVLVVLGVGAGVWYINSGQFTKVPPLLSKTEAQARDRLKAAGLDVGQVKREYNDAVKRGTVIGTDPAPGARIRDHESVTLTVSLGPDTVNVPDVTDRTLAEARARLKSDGLEPGMVTQQFSDEVAKGSVIGTTPQAGTKRHAGSAIALTVSKGSPIDVPDVTGDDLNDAKKELTGAGLKVQIAPEQVNSEYDKGQVAKQSPGDGSQAAEGDTVTLTLSKGPQMVEVPDVTGDSVDDAHKALEGAGFKVEEDRGLLGLFGDTVQKQSVKGGDKAPKGATVTITIR
;
A
#
# COMPACT_ATOMS: atom_id res chain seq x y z
N MET A 1 0.12 1.62 30.00
CA MET A 1 -0.38 2.90 29.46
C MET A 1 0.73 3.49 28.63
N ASP A 2 0.61 3.36 27.31
CA ASP A 2 1.62 3.82 26.36
C ASP A 2 1.31 5.27 25.97
N THR A 3 2.24 6.18 26.25
CA THR A 3 2.11 7.62 26.02
C THR A 3 2.84 8.01 24.73
N THR A 4 2.42 7.42 23.61
CA THR A 4 2.90 7.82 22.29
C THR A 4 2.16 9.10 21.87
N LEU A 5 2.86 10.24 21.98
CA LEU A 5 2.59 11.54 21.33
C LEU A 5 1.11 11.83 21.01
N GLN A 6 0.43 12.60 21.86
CA GLN A 6 -0.88 13.19 21.52
C GLN A 6 -0.81 13.83 20.13
N ASP A 7 -1.64 13.33 19.21
CA ASP A 7 -1.75 13.90 17.88
C ASP A 7 -2.22 15.35 18.01
N PRO A 8 -1.45 16.35 17.53
CA PRO A 8 -1.71 17.75 17.81
C PRO A 8 -3.05 18.23 17.27
N LEU A 9 -3.61 17.57 16.25
CA LEU A 9 -4.83 17.98 15.58
C LEU A 9 -6.10 17.37 16.19
N VAL A 10 -6.00 16.28 16.95
CA VAL A 10 -7.20 15.62 17.52
C VAL A 10 -7.83 16.52 18.60
N GLY A 11 -9.13 16.80 18.45
CA GLY A 11 -9.88 17.72 19.30
C GLY A 11 -9.83 19.19 18.84
N GLN A 12 -9.00 19.54 17.84
CA GLN A 12 -8.99 20.89 17.26
C GLN A 12 -10.10 21.09 16.22
N VAL A 13 -10.41 22.35 15.95
CA VAL A 13 -11.34 22.76 14.89
C VAL A 13 -10.55 23.50 13.82
N LEU A 14 -10.38 22.88 12.65
CA LEU A 14 -9.73 23.48 11.50
C LEU A 14 -10.71 24.38 10.72
N ASP A 15 -10.23 25.55 10.29
CA ASP A 15 -10.98 26.57 9.53
C ASP A 15 -12.27 27.02 10.25
N GLY A 16 -12.31 26.87 11.59
CA GLY A 16 -13.50 27.11 12.39
C GLY A 16 -14.72 26.25 12.00
N ARG A 17 -14.52 25.17 11.24
CA ARG A 17 -15.59 24.34 10.66
C ARG A 17 -15.41 22.85 10.89
N TYR A 18 -14.20 22.33 10.75
CA TYR A 18 -13.95 20.90 10.78
C TYR A 18 -13.37 20.50 12.13
N ARG A 19 -14.20 19.92 13.00
CA ARG A 19 -13.73 19.38 14.28
C ARG A 19 -13.12 18.01 14.05
N VAL A 20 -11.84 17.85 14.36
CA VAL A 20 -11.10 16.60 14.20
C VAL A 20 -11.42 15.69 15.39
N ASP A 21 -12.06 14.55 15.13
CA ASP A 21 -12.49 13.63 16.18
C ASP A 21 -11.47 12.51 16.45
N ALA A 22 -10.89 11.93 15.39
CA ALA A 22 -9.96 10.81 15.49
C ALA A 22 -9.03 10.73 14.29
N ARG A 23 -7.84 10.15 14.45
CA ARG A 23 -6.95 9.82 13.34
C ARG A 23 -7.36 8.47 12.72
N ILE A 24 -7.44 8.41 11.38
CA ILE A 24 -7.77 7.20 10.63
C ILE A 24 -6.49 6.54 10.09
N ALA A 25 -5.65 7.29 9.39
CA ALA A 25 -4.47 6.76 8.73
C ALA A 25 -3.35 7.80 8.66
N VAL A 26 -2.10 7.33 8.64
CA VAL A 26 -0.90 8.16 8.46
C VAL A 26 -0.23 7.76 7.15
N GLY A 27 -0.09 8.70 6.22
CA GLY A 27 0.69 8.55 5.01
C GLY A 27 1.97 9.38 5.04
N GLY A 28 2.87 9.12 4.08
CA GLY A 28 4.12 9.87 3.94
C GLY A 28 3.93 11.35 3.59
N MET A 29 2.79 11.70 2.97
CA MET A 29 2.53 13.07 2.50
C MET A 29 1.43 13.80 3.29
N ALA A 30 0.53 13.04 3.91
CA ALA A 30 -0.61 13.58 4.65
C ALA A 30 -1.10 12.57 5.68
N THR A 31 -1.80 13.08 6.70
CA THR A 31 -2.52 12.29 7.70
C THR A 31 -4.01 12.45 7.46
N VAL A 32 -4.77 11.35 7.50
CA VAL A 32 -6.22 11.34 7.30
C VAL A 32 -6.91 11.20 8.64
N TYR A 33 -7.83 12.11 8.93
CA TYR A 33 -8.60 12.17 10.16
C TYR A 33 -10.09 11.98 9.89
N ARG A 34 -10.81 11.41 10.85
CA ARG A 34 -12.26 11.52 10.93
C ARG A 34 -12.60 12.87 11.55
N ALA A 35 -13.42 13.66 10.88
CA ALA A 35 -13.82 14.98 11.35
C ALA A 35 -15.34 15.17 11.20
N LEU A 36 -15.89 16.04 12.04
CA LEU A 36 -17.27 16.52 11.93
C LEU A 36 -17.26 17.91 11.30
N ASP A 37 -17.98 18.07 10.19
CA ASP A 37 -18.33 19.39 9.64
C ASP A 37 -19.41 20.02 10.53
N THR A 38 -19.05 21.01 11.35
CA THR A 38 -19.96 21.64 12.31
C THR A 38 -21.01 22.55 11.67
N ARG A 39 -20.91 22.84 10.37
CA ARG A 39 -21.92 23.61 9.64
C ARG A 39 -23.01 22.74 9.03
N LEU A 40 -22.65 21.52 8.63
CA LEU A 40 -23.54 20.57 7.95
C LEU A 40 -23.89 19.36 8.82
N ASP A 41 -23.36 19.29 10.05
CA ASP A 41 -23.49 18.17 11.00
C ASP A 41 -23.21 16.81 10.36
N ARG A 42 -22.17 16.75 9.53
CA ARG A 42 -21.80 15.58 8.72
C ARG A 42 -20.40 15.10 9.05
N VAL A 43 -20.25 13.79 9.27
CA VAL A 43 -18.94 13.14 9.41
C VAL A 43 -18.27 13.03 8.05
N LEU A 44 -16.99 13.39 7.99
CA LEU A 44 -16.17 13.37 6.79
C LEU A 44 -14.74 12.92 7.10
N ALA A 45 -13.98 12.60 6.06
CA ALA A 45 -12.56 12.36 6.15
C ALA A 45 -11.81 13.64 5.81
N LEU A 46 -10.85 14.02 6.64
CA LEU A 46 -10.06 15.23 6.49
C LEU A 46 -8.60 14.83 6.30
N LYS A 47 -8.09 14.97 5.07
CA LYS A 47 -6.68 14.70 4.75
C LYS A 47 -5.88 15.98 4.91
N VAL A 48 -5.01 15.99 5.91
CA VAL A 48 -4.18 17.14 6.28
C VAL A 48 -2.73 16.86 5.88
N MET A 49 -2.15 17.74 5.07
CA MET A 49 -0.77 17.64 4.61
C MET A 49 0.21 17.82 5.77
N HIS A 50 1.33 17.09 5.75
CA HIS A 50 2.39 17.27 6.74
C HIS A 50 3.00 18.68 6.63
N PRO A 51 3.28 19.38 7.77
CA PRO A 51 3.80 20.75 7.76
C PRO A 51 5.10 20.93 6.96
N THR A 52 5.94 19.89 6.88
CA THR A 52 7.20 19.93 6.12
C THR A 52 6.98 20.06 4.61
N LEU A 53 5.89 19.50 4.08
CA LEU A 53 5.51 19.60 2.67
C LEU A 53 4.67 20.85 2.41
N ALA A 54 3.91 21.32 3.40
CA ALA A 54 3.12 22.55 3.32
C ALA A 54 3.99 23.81 3.20
N ALA A 55 5.28 23.74 3.55
CA ALA A 55 6.24 24.83 3.38
C ALA A 55 6.68 25.06 1.92
N ASP A 56 6.53 24.06 1.04
CA ASP A 56 6.82 24.19 -0.38
C ASP A 56 5.58 24.66 -1.15
N GLY A 57 5.54 25.96 -1.48
CA GLY A 57 4.42 26.56 -2.21
C GLY A 57 4.14 25.90 -3.56
N SER A 58 5.16 25.37 -4.26
CA SER A 58 4.98 24.69 -5.55
C SER A 58 4.27 23.35 -5.38
N PHE A 59 4.56 22.65 -4.29
CA PHE A 59 3.91 21.39 -3.93
C PHE A 59 2.45 21.62 -3.52
N VAL A 60 2.20 22.64 -2.70
CA VAL A 60 0.84 23.03 -2.26
C VAL A 60 -0.02 23.44 -3.46
N GLU A 61 0.49 24.26 -4.38
CA GLU A 61 -0.25 24.64 -5.59
C GLU A 61 -0.61 23.42 -6.45
N ARG A 62 0.30 22.47 -6.61
CA ARG A 62 0.06 21.23 -7.36
C ARG A 62 -0.99 20.37 -6.67
N PHE A 63 -0.84 20.16 -5.36
CA PHE A 63 -1.78 19.39 -4.55
C PHE A 63 -3.21 19.96 -4.63
N ILE A 64 -3.35 21.28 -4.47
CA ILE A 64 -4.64 21.98 -4.59
C ILE A 64 -5.21 21.83 -6.01
N ARG A 65 -4.37 21.98 -7.04
CA ARG A 65 -4.79 21.86 -8.44
C ARG A 65 -5.30 20.45 -8.76
N GLU A 66 -4.59 19.42 -8.29
CA GLU A 66 -4.99 18.02 -8.46
C GLU A 66 -6.28 17.71 -7.71
N ALA A 67 -6.37 18.13 -6.44
CA ALA A 67 -7.58 17.98 -5.64
C ALA A 67 -8.83 18.65 -6.27
N LYS A 68 -8.68 19.88 -6.78
CA LYS A 68 -9.75 20.60 -7.49
C LYS A 68 -10.17 19.90 -8.78
N SER A 69 -9.25 19.18 -9.41
CA SER A 69 -9.52 18.46 -10.64
C SER A 69 -10.32 17.18 -10.36
N VAL A 70 -9.99 16.47 -9.28
CA VAL A 70 -10.72 15.28 -8.81
C VAL A 70 -12.11 15.65 -8.28
N ALA A 71 -12.27 16.80 -7.64
CA ALA A 71 -13.58 17.25 -7.12
C ALA A 71 -14.67 17.38 -8.21
N ARG A 72 -14.29 17.49 -9.49
CA ARG A 72 -15.22 17.53 -10.63
C ARG A 72 -15.72 16.15 -11.03
N LEU A 73 -15.08 15.08 -10.56
CA LEU A 73 -15.45 13.72 -10.89
C LEU A 73 -16.56 13.24 -9.94
N ALA A 74 -17.80 13.26 -10.43
CA ALA A 74 -18.95 12.70 -9.73
C ALA A 74 -19.20 11.27 -10.22
N HIS A 75 -18.87 10.27 -9.41
CA HIS A 75 -19.12 8.87 -9.72
C HIS A 75 -19.40 8.07 -8.44
N PRO A 76 -20.36 7.12 -8.42
CA PRO A 76 -20.71 6.35 -7.22
C PRO A 76 -19.53 5.60 -6.60
N ASN A 77 -18.57 5.18 -7.43
CA ASN A 77 -17.37 4.43 -7.02
C ASN A 77 -16.11 5.31 -6.87
N VAL A 78 -16.25 6.63 -6.83
CA VAL A 78 -15.14 7.57 -6.53
C VAL A 78 -15.44 8.26 -5.21
N VAL A 79 -14.43 8.36 -4.34
CA VAL A 79 -14.55 9.15 -3.10
C VAL A 79 -14.74 10.61 -3.45
N GLN A 80 -15.87 11.18 -3.03
CA GLN A 80 -16.18 12.56 -3.35
C GLN A 80 -15.32 13.52 -2.52
N VAL A 81 -14.70 14.49 -3.20
CA VAL A 81 -14.07 15.63 -2.54
C VAL A 81 -15.12 16.73 -2.37
N PHE A 82 -15.28 17.22 -1.14
CA PHE A 82 -16.28 18.23 -0.80
C PHE A 82 -15.70 19.64 -0.75
N ASP A 83 -14.52 19.78 -0.15
CA ASP A 83 -13.92 21.09 0.09
C ASP A 83 -12.40 20.99 0.23
N GLN A 84 -11.72 22.12 0.08
CA GLN A 84 -10.29 22.26 0.31
C GLN A 84 -10.01 23.60 0.98
N GLY A 85 -9.00 23.66 1.83
CA GLY A 85 -8.64 24.90 2.51
C GLY A 85 -7.27 24.88 3.16
N THR A 86 -6.94 26.01 3.76
CA THR A 86 -5.70 26.23 4.49
C THR A 86 -6.03 26.92 5.81
N ASP A 87 -5.54 26.36 6.92
CA ASP A 87 -5.68 26.96 8.25
C ASP A 87 -4.31 27.00 8.94
N GLY A 88 -3.77 28.21 9.10
CA GLY A 88 -2.40 28.42 9.55
C GLY A 88 -1.39 27.72 8.63
N SER A 89 -0.63 26.76 9.18
CA SER A 89 0.33 25.94 8.45
C SER A 89 -0.26 24.67 7.84
N TYR A 90 -1.54 24.39 8.06
CA TYR A 90 -2.18 23.15 7.63
C TYR A 90 -2.91 23.36 6.31
N VAL A 91 -2.57 22.57 5.31
CA VAL A 91 -3.33 22.45 4.06
C VAL A 91 -4.17 21.19 4.17
N TYR A 92 -5.47 21.28 3.93
CA TYR A 92 -6.38 20.15 4.10
C TYR A 92 -7.34 19.96 2.91
N LEU A 93 -7.80 18.71 2.80
CA LEU A 93 -8.82 18.28 1.85
C LEU A 93 -9.93 17.55 2.61
N ALA A 94 -11.15 18.07 2.53
CA ALA A 94 -12.34 17.46 3.10
C ALA A 94 -13.00 16.54 2.06
N MET A 95 -13.10 15.26 2.37
CA MET A 95 -13.60 14.22 1.48
C MET A 95 -14.64 13.33 2.17
N GLU A 96 -15.37 12.57 1.37
CA GLU A 96 -16.34 11.59 1.85
C GLU A 96 -15.70 10.59 2.81
N TYR A 97 -16.32 10.42 3.98
CA TYR A 97 -15.93 9.37 4.92
C TYR A 97 -16.62 8.07 4.54
N ILE A 98 -15.83 7.04 4.28
CA ILE A 98 -16.33 5.68 4.04
C ILE A 98 -16.10 4.88 5.32
N ALA A 99 -17.18 4.51 5.99
CA ALA A 99 -17.13 3.58 7.12
C ALA A 99 -16.91 2.16 6.57
N GLY A 100 -15.77 1.58 6.88
CA GLY A 100 -15.35 0.27 6.39
C GLY A 100 -13.84 0.10 6.46
N CYS A 101 -13.28 -0.71 5.57
CA CYS A 101 -11.85 -1.01 5.51
C CYS A 101 -11.26 -0.80 4.12
N THR A 102 -9.93 -0.87 4.00
CA THR A 102 -9.25 -0.85 2.71
C THR A 102 -9.18 -2.26 2.12
N LEU A 103 -9.03 -2.39 0.80
CA LEU A 103 -8.77 -3.69 0.17
C LEU A 103 -7.48 -4.33 0.72
N ARG A 104 -6.49 -3.52 1.13
CA ARG A 104 -5.30 -4.02 1.82
C ARG A 104 -5.65 -4.75 3.12
N ASP A 105 -6.55 -4.20 3.93
CA ASP A 105 -6.97 -4.82 5.19
C ASP A 105 -7.69 -6.16 4.90
N VAL A 106 -8.56 -6.18 3.89
CA VAL A 106 -9.24 -7.40 3.45
C VAL A 106 -8.26 -8.48 3.01
N LEU A 107 -7.23 -8.14 2.23
CA LEU A 107 -6.20 -9.08 1.80
C LEU A 107 -5.33 -9.56 2.97
N ARG A 108 -5.05 -8.70 3.95
CA ARG A 108 -4.32 -9.10 5.16
C ARG A 108 -5.10 -10.12 6.00
N GLU A 109 -6.41 -9.94 6.11
CA GLU A 109 -7.30 -10.81 6.89
C GLU A 109 -7.61 -12.13 6.17
N ARG A 110 -8.03 -12.03 4.91
CA ARG A 110 -8.50 -13.18 4.11
C ARG A 110 -7.39 -13.88 3.33
N GLY A 111 -6.24 -13.25 3.12
CA GLY A 111 -5.17 -13.77 2.26
C GLY A 111 -5.52 -13.60 0.79
N ALA A 112 -6.31 -14.53 0.25
CA ALA A 112 -6.79 -14.51 -1.13
C ALA A 112 -8.33 -14.48 -1.19
N LEU A 113 -8.87 -14.02 -2.33
CA LEU A 113 -10.29 -13.86 -2.57
C LEU A 113 -10.79 -14.83 -3.65
N GLN A 114 -12.01 -15.30 -3.50
CA GLN A 114 -12.70 -16.08 -4.54
C GLN A 114 -12.87 -15.22 -5.80
N PRO A 115 -12.91 -15.82 -7.00
CA PRO A 115 -13.13 -15.07 -8.24
C PRO A 115 -14.39 -14.21 -8.23
N ARG A 116 -15.50 -14.67 -7.62
CA ARG A 116 -16.72 -13.88 -7.46
C ARG A 116 -16.46 -12.57 -6.72
N ALA A 117 -15.92 -12.66 -5.51
CA ALA A 117 -15.60 -11.50 -4.68
C ALA A 117 -14.56 -10.57 -5.34
N THR A 118 -13.59 -11.16 -6.04
CA THR A 118 -12.56 -10.41 -6.78
C THR A 118 -13.18 -9.56 -7.88
N LEU A 119 -14.08 -10.13 -8.69
CA LEU A 119 -14.75 -9.41 -9.78
C LEU A 119 -15.75 -8.38 -9.25
N ASP A 120 -16.43 -8.68 -8.13
CA ASP A 120 -17.33 -7.73 -7.45
C ASP A 120 -16.60 -6.48 -6.93
N ILE A 121 -15.30 -6.59 -6.63
CA ILE A 121 -14.45 -5.45 -6.26
C ILE A 121 -13.85 -4.77 -7.49
N LEU A 122 -13.34 -5.57 -8.44
CA LEU A 122 -12.66 -5.06 -9.63
C LEU A 122 -13.58 -4.23 -10.53
N GLU A 123 -14.82 -4.68 -10.77
CA GLU A 123 -15.74 -3.99 -11.67
C GLU A 123 -16.06 -2.54 -11.24
N PRO A 124 -16.44 -2.27 -9.97
CA PRO A 124 -16.56 -0.91 -9.45
C PRO A 124 -15.29 -0.06 -9.57
N VAL A 125 -14.12 -0.64 -9.32
CA VAL A 125 -12.82 0.06 -9.43
C VAL A 125 -12.57 0.48 -10.87
N LEU A 126 -12.76 -0.44 -11.83
CA LEU A 126 -12.61 -0.14 -13.24
C LEU A 126 -13.67 0.84 -13.76
N ALA A 127 -14.88 0.82 -13.22
CA ALA A 127 -15.91 1.81 -13.53
C ALA A 127 -15.49 3.22 -13.05
N ALA A 128 -14.93 3.33 -11.84
CA ALA A 128 -14.39 4.57 -11.29
C ALA A 128 -13.24 5.12 -12.15
N LEU A 129 -12.24 4.30 -12.45
CA LEU A 129 -11.12 4.66 -13.30
C LEU A 129 -11.57 5.00 -14.72
N GLY A 130 -12.52 4.25 -15.28
CA GLY A 130 -13.07 4.51 -16.61
C GLY A 130 -13.84 5.84 -16.69
N ALA A 131 -14.48 6.27 -15.60
CA ALA A 131 -15.05 7.61 -15.51
C ALA A 131 -13.95 8.68 -15.47
N ALA A 132 -12.88 8.46 -14.69
CA ALA A 132 -11.74 9.36 -14.60
C ALA A 132 -11.01 9.51 -15.95
N HIS A 133 -10.74 8.39 -16.65
CA HIS A 133 -10.04 8.37 -17.94
C HIS A 133 -10.82 9.14 -19.02
N ARG A 134 -12.15 8.98 -19.05
CA ARG A 134 -13.02 9.75 -19.96
C ARG A 134 -13.02 11.25 -19.65
N ALA A 135 -12.82 11.62 -18.39
CA ALA A 135 -12.64 13.00 -17.97
C ALA A 135 -11.20 13.53 -18.17
N GLY A 136 -10.29 12.71 -18.73
CA GLY A 136 -8.90 13.07 -19.00
C GLY A 136 -7.96 12.94 -17.80
N PHE A 137 -8.36 12.19 -16.77
CA PHE A 137 -7.56 11.94 -15.57
C PHE A 137 -6.98 10.54 -15.57
N VAL A 138 -5.76 10.41 -15.05
CA VAL A 138 -5.07 9.14 -14.78
C VAL A 138 -4.74 9.14 -13.28
N HIS A 139 -5.02 8.05 -12.60
CA HIS A 139 -4.83 7.89 -11.16
C HIS A 139 -3.36 7.79 -10.77
N ARG A 140 -2.55 7.00 -11.49
CA ARG A 140 -1.08 6.84 -11.36
C ARG A 140 -0.55 6.14 -10.10
N ASP A 141 -1.44 5.80 -9.17
CA ASP A 141 -1.10 5.19 -7.88
C ASP A 141 -2.18 4.19 -7.46
N MET A 142 -2.65 3.38 -8.41
CA MET A 142 -3.66 2.38 -8.10
C MET A 142 -3.02 1.23 -7.29
N LYS A 143 -3.54 0.98 -6.10
CA LYS A 143 -3.06 -0.03 -5.15
C LYS A 143 -4.18 -0.40 -4.15
N PRO A 144 -4.07 -1.53 -3.41
CA PRO A 144 -5.12 -1.95 -2.49
C PRO A 144 -5.44 -0.95 -1.37
N GLU A 145 -4.49 -0.12 -0.96
CA GLU A 145 -4.69 0.93 0.05
C GLU A 145 -5.64 2.05 -0.42
N ASN A 146 -5.75 2.25 -1.74
CA ASN A 146 -6.57 3.30 -2.35
C ASN A 146 -7.97 2.78 -2.76
N VAL A 147 -8.28 1.51 -2.49
CA VAL A 147 -9.61 0.91 -2.69
C VAL A 147 -10.29 0.76 -1.33
N LEU A 148 -11.38 1.50 -1.11
CA LEU A 148 -12.17 1.48 0.10
C LEU A 148 -13.41 0.59 -0.09
N ILE A 149 -13.70 -0.24 0.89
CA ILE A 149 -14.86 -1.12 0.91
C ILE A 149 -15.71 -0.70 2.11
N GLY A 150 -16.89 -0.14 1.83
CA GLY A 150 -17.83 0.29 2.85
C GLY A 150 -18.51 -0.89 3.55
N ASP A 151 -18.96 -0.68 4.78
CA ASP A 151 -19.76 -1.64 5.56
C ASP A 151 -21.06 -2.05 4.85
N ASP A 152 -21.53 -1.22 3.92
CA ASP A 152 -22.69 -1.45 3.05
C ASP A 152 -22.35 -2.20 1.74
N GLY A 153 -21.10 -2.64 1.59
CA GLY A 153 -20.60 -3.35 0.41
C GLY A 153 -20.23 -2.45 -0.77
N ARG A 154 -20.34 -1.11 -0.65
CA ARG A 154 -19.95 -0.21 -1.73
C ARG A 154 -18.44 -0.09 -1.84
N VAL A 155 -17.91 -0.28 -3.04
CA VAL A 155 -16.49 -0.11 -3.36
C VAL A 155 -16.25 1.26 -3.94
N LYS A 156 -15.27 1.99 -3.39
CA LYS A 156 -14.86 3.31 -3.86
C LYS A 156 -13.35 3.46 -3.99
N VAL A 157 -12.92 4.20 -4.99
CA VAL A 157 -11.51 4.54 -5.22
C VAL A 157 -11.21 5.92 -4.63
N ALA A 158 -10.17 5.98 -3.80
CA ALA A 158 -9.66 7.18 -3.15
C ALA A 158 -8.33 7.65 -3.78
N ASP A 159 -7.87 8.84 -3.41
CA ASP A 159 -6.49 9.29 -3.68
C ASP A 159 -6.05 9.35 -5.15
N PHE A 160 -6.94 9.85 -6.02
CA PHE A 160 -6.61 10.15 -7.42
C PHE A 160 -5.45 11.13 -7.55
N GLY A 161 -4.27 10.60 -7.85
CA GLY A 161 -3.13 11.33 -8.41
C GLY A 161 -2.66 12.55 -7.63
N LEU A 162 -2.79 12.57 -6.30
CA LEU A 162 -2.43 13.71 -5.42
C LEU A 162 -0.91 13.86 -5.18
N VAL A 163 -0.13 13.78 -6.26
CA VAL A 163 1.31 14.00 -6.42
C VAL A 163 2.19 12.74 -6.54
N ARG A 164 2.66 12.50 -7.76
CA ARG A 164 4.00 11.97 -8.04
C ARG A 164 4.57 12.64 -9.30
N SER A 165 5.52 13.57 -9.11
CA SER A 165 6.57 13.85 -10.09
C SER A 165 7.66 12.81 -9.88
N VAL A 166 8.36 12.46 -10.95
CA VAL A 166 9.44 11.45 -10.99
C VAL A 166 10.63 11.82 -10.07
N ASP A 167 10.60 12.99 -9.43
CA ASP A 167 11.72 13.55 -8.65
C ASP A 167 11.85 13.05 -7.19
N THR A 168 10.91 12.26 -6.66
CA THR A 168 10.92 11.84 -5.24
C THR A 168 11.03 10.33 -5.03
N VAL A 169 11.95 9.67 -5.75
CA VAL A 169 12.38 8.30 -5.39
C VAL A 169 13.54 8.32 -4.38
N THR A 170 14.00 9.50 -3.97
CA THR A 170 15.01 9.67 -2.94
C THR A 170 14.39 9.85 -1.55
N SER A 171 14.63 8.84 -0.70
CA SER A 171 14.63 8.91 0.77
C SER A 171 13.29 8.71 1.51
N THR A 172 12.90 7.45 1.75
CA THR A 172 12.37 6.92 3.04
C THR A 172 12.01 5.42 2.90
N THR A 173 12.49 4.57 3.80
CA THR A 173 12.84 3.17 3.50
C THR A 173 11.69 2.13 3.60
N ASP A 174 10.57 2.42 4.28
CA ASP A 174 9.51 1.40 4.47
C ASP A 174 8.17 1.69 3.74
N ALA A 175 7.76 2.96 3.64
CA ALA A 175 6.51 3.33 2.92
C ALA A 175 6.67 3.30 1.40
N VAL A 176 7.89 3.51 0.90
CA VAL A 176 8.21 3.48 -0.54
C VAL A 176 8.20 2.04 -1.06
N LEU A 177 8.56 1.05 -0.23
CA LEU A 177 8.62 -0.36 -0.61
C LEU A 177 7.25 -0.91 -1.06
N GLY A 178 6.17 -0.51 -0.39
CA GLY A 178 4.81 -0.94 -0.71
C GLY A 178 4.24 -0.34 -2.00
N THR A 179 4.69 0.86 -2.37
CA THR A 179 4.14 1.61 -3.53
C THR A 179 4.78 1.18 -4.85
N VAL A 180 6.02 0.67 -4.82
CA VAL A 180 6.72 0.26 -6.05
C VAL A 180 6.16 -1.03 -6.66
N SER A 181 5.46 -1.85 -5.86
CA SER A 181 4.92 -3.15 -6.30
C SER A 181 3.78 -3.10 -7.33
N TYR A 182 3.20 -1.92 -7.60
CA TYR A 182 2.07 -1.75 -8.53
C TYR A 182 2.41 -0.84 -9.71
N LEU A 183 3.67 -0.39 -9.79
CA LEU A 183 4.10 0.65 -10.70
C LEU A 183 4.30 0.07 -12.10
N ALA A 184 3.74 0.74 -13.12
CA ALA A 184 3.81 0.25 -14.49
C ALA A 184 5.22 0.46 -15.09
N PRO A 185 5.75 -0.46 -15.91
CA PRO A 185 7.12 -0.39 -16.43
C PRO A 185 7.48 0.95 -17.07
N GLU A 186 6.56 1.52 -17.85
CA GLU A 186 6.75 2.78 -18.56
C GLU A 186 6.81 4.01 -17.64
N GLN A 187 6.22 3.95 -16.44
CA GLN A 187 6.35 5.03 -15.45
C GLN A 187 7.79 5.15 -14.94
N VAL A 188 8.55 4.05 -14.96
CA VAL A 188 9.97 4.02 -14.58
C VAL A 188 10.85 4.50 -15.72
N GLU A 189 10.62 3.96 -16.91
CA GLU A 189 11.52 4.14 -18.05
C GLU A 189 11.39 5.52 -18.67
N HIS A 190 10.15 6.02 -18.78
CA HIS A 190 9.84 7.21 -19.58
C HIS A 190 9.18 8.33 -18.77
N GLY A 191 8.74 8.05 -17.54
CA GLY A 191 8.02 9.02 -16.71
C GLY A 191 6.66 9.47 -17.29
N THR A 192 6.19 8.79 -18.34
CA THR A 192 4.90 9.08 -18.98
C THR A 192 3.79 8.30 -18.30
N ALA A 193 2.66 8.97 -18.04
CA ALA A 193 1.51 8.37 -17.38
C ALA A 193 0.25 8.59 -18.23
N ASP A 194 -0.05 7.61 -19.09
CA ASP A 194 -1.32 7.52 -19.82
C ASP A 194 -2.29 6.55 -19.08
N PRO A 195 -3.56 6.42 -19.51
CA PRO A 195 -4.53 5.53 -18.86
C PRO A 195 -4.12 4.06 -18.71
N ARG A 196 -3.17 3.56 -19.50
CA ARG A 196 -2.72 2.15 -19.48
C ARG A 196 -1.83 1.83 -18.29
N VAL A 197 -1.31 2.87 -17.63
CA VAL A 197 -0.64 2.75 -16.34
C VAL A 197 -1.59 2.21 -15.28
N ASP A 198 -2.80 2.78 -15.19
CA ASP A 198 -3.80 2.34 -14.22
C ASP A 198 -4.33 0.94 -14.56
N VAL A 199 -4.43 0.61 -15.85
CA VAL A 199 -4.78 -0.73 -16.34
C VAL A 199 -3.76 -1.77 -15.85
N TYR A 200 -2.46 -1.48 -15.96
CA TYR A 200 -1.40 -2.36 -15.45
C TYR A 200 -1.51 -2.56 -13.94
N ALA A 201 -1.62 -1.46 -13.19
CA ALA A 201 -1.74 -1.50 -11.75
C ALA A 201 -2.99 -2.29 -11.30
N CYS A 202 -4.13 -2.13 -11.99
CA CYS A 202 -5.32 -2.96 -11.77
C CYS A 202 -5.08 -4.45 -12.04
N GLY A 203 -4.31 -4.79 -13.08
CA GLY A 203 -3.93 -6.17 -13.37
C GLY A 203 -3.08 -6.79 -12.25
N VAL A 204 -2.15 -6.02 -11.68
CA VAL A 204 -1.36 -6.44 -10.51
C VAL A 204 -2.24 -6.63 -9.27
N VAL A 205 -3.16 -5.70 -9.01
CA VAL A 205 -4.13 -5.82 -7.90
C VAL A 205 -5.04 -7.05 -8.10
N LEU A 206 -5.48 -7.31 -9.32
CA LEU A 206 -6.27 -8.50 -9.66
C LEU A 206 -5.49 -9.80 -9.38
N TYR A 207 -4.23 -9.88 -9.80
CA TYR A 207 -3.37 -11.04 -9.50
C TYR A 207 -3.24 -11.26 -7.99
N GLU A 208 -3.02 -10.19 -7.22
CA GLU A 208 -2.87 -10.28 -5.76
C GLU A 208 -4.18 -10.67 -5.07
N MET A 209 -5.34 -10.18 -5.53
CA MET A 209 -6.63 -10.61 -5.00
C MET A 209 -6.86 -12.11 -5.21
N LEU A 210 -6.50 -12.66 -6.38
CA LEU A 210 -6.71 -14.07 -6.70
C LEU A 210 -5.73 -15.01 -5.99
N THR A 211 -4.49 -14.58 -5.78
CA THR A 211 -3.40 -15.44 -5.28
C THR A 211 -2.99 -15.15 -3.83
N GLY A 212 -3.38 -14.00 -3.29
CA GLY A 212 -2.98 -13.50 -1.97
C GLY A 212 -1.55 -12.99 -1.88
N GLU A 213 -0.80 -13.01 -2.99
CA GLU A 213 0.59 -12.56 -3.06
C GLU A 213 0.81 -11.64 -4.26
N LYS A 214 1.77 -10.73 -4.15
CA LYS A 214 2.17 -9.87 -5.26
C LYS A 214 2.91 -10.70 -6.34
N PRO A 215 2.76 -10.37 -7.63
CA PRO A 215 3.40 -11.14 -8.71
C PRO A 215 4.93 -11.03 -8.68
N HIS A 216 5.45 -9.86 -8.30
CA HIS A 216 6.89 -9.64 -8.13
C HIS A 216 7.19 -9.19 -6.70
N SER A 217 8.08 -9.93 -6.05
CA SER A 217 8.65 -9.63 -4.74
C SER A 217 10.18 -9.56 -4.82
N GLY A 218 10.80 -8.81 -3.91
CA GLY A 218 12.25 -8.66 -3.83
C GLY A 218 12.65 -7.97 -2.54
N ASP A 219 13.92 -8.14 -2.17
CA ASP A 219 14.47 -7.61 -0.92
C ASP A 219 14.70 -6.09 -0.97
N SER A 220 14.63 -5.49 -2.17
CA SER A 220 14.73 -4.05 -2.39
C SER A 220 13.69 -3.55 -3.39
N PRO A 221 13.24 -2.28 -3.29
CA PRO A 221 12.32 -1.68 -4.26
C PRO A 221 12.86 -1.70 -5.69
N ALA A 222 14.18 -1.49 -5.85
CA ALA A 222 14.84 -1.54 -7.15
C ALA A 222 14.76 -2.94 -7.80
N GLN A 223 14.81 -4.01 -7.00
CA GLN A 223 14.66 -5.37 -7.52
C GLN A 223 13.23 -5.64 -7.98
N VAL A 224 12.22 -5.21 -7.21
CA VAL A 224 10.81 -5.31 -7.62
C VAL A 224 10.58 -4.53 -8.91
N LEU A 225 11.15 -3.32 -9.01
CA LEU A 225 11.08 -2.50 -10.21
C LEU A 225 11.73 -3.14 -11.42
N TYR A 226 12.92 -3.72 -11.23
CA TYR A 226 13.62 -4.44 -12.27
C TYR A 226 12.76 -5.60 -12.80
N LYS A 227 12.07 -6.33 -11.91
CA LYS A 227 11.16 -7.40 -12.30
C LYS A 227 9.98 -6.89 -13.13
N HIS A 228 9.31 -5.81 -12.73
CA HIS A 228 8.23 -5.24 -13.54
C HIS A 228 8.69 -4.89 -14.98
N ILE A 229 9.94 -4.42 -15.14
CA ILE A 229 10.50 -4.07 -16.46
C ILE A 229 10.91 -5.31 -17.27
N HIS A 230 11.48 -6.34 -16.64
CA HIS A 230 12.18 -7.43 -17.35
C HIS A 230 11.48 -8.79 -17.28
N GLU A 231 10.57 -9.00 -16.35
CA GLU A 231 9.83 -10.25 -16.12
C GLU A 231 8.34 -10.03 -16.41
N ASP A 232 7.70 -11.03 -17.01
CA ASP A 232 6.25 -11.01 -17.19
C ASP A 232 5.56 -11.46 -15.89
N VAL A 233 4.37 -10.91 -15.63
CA VAL A 233 3.52 -11.36 -14.52
C VAL A 233 3.05 -12.79 -14.81
N PRO A 234 3.28 -13.75 -13.89
CA PRO A 234 2.85 -15.13 -14.10
C PRO A 234 1.31 -15.24 -14.12
N PRO A 235 0.76 -16.27 -14.77
CA PRO A 235 -0.68 -16.51 -14.71
C PRO A 235 -1.10 -16.92 -13.28
N PRO A 236 -2.20 -16.37 -12.73
CA PRO A 236 -2.75 -16.76 -11.43
C PRO A 236 -2.88 -18.27 -11.24
N SER A 237 -3.30 -19.01 -12.27
CA SER A 237 -3.46 -20.48 -12.22
C SER A 237 -2.16 -21.25 -11.97
N ALA A 238 -0.99 -20.67 -12.29
CA ALA A 238 0.30 -21.28 -11.96
C ALA A 238 0.57 -21.29 -10.44
N ARG A 239 -0.01 -20.33 -9.70
CA ARG A 239 0.13 -20.23 -8.25
C ARG A 239 -1.03 -20.90 -7.52
N VAL A 240 -2.24 -20.77 -8.05
CA VAL A 240 -3.46 -21.36 -7.52
C VAL A 240 -4.05 -22.33 -8.54
N PRO A 241 -3.66 -23.61 -8.49
CA PRO A 241 -4.23 -24.63 -9.37
C PRO A 241 -5.74 -24.71 -9.21
N GLY A 242 -6.47 -24.71 -10.34
CA GLY A 242 -7.93 -24.72 -10.36
C GLY A 242 -8.57 -23.36 -10.65
N LEU A 243 -7.79 -22.27 -10.72
CA LEU A 243 -8.31 -21.01 -11.22
C LEU A 243 -8.70 -21.11 -12.71
N PRO A 244 -9.83 -20.51 -13.11
CA PRO A 244 -10.26 -20.49 -14.50
C PRO A 244 -9.33 -19.71 -15.42
N TYR A 245 -9.02 -20.29 -16.58
CA TYR A 245 -8.18 -19.68 -17.61
C TYR A 245 -8.62 -18.27 -18.08
N PRO A 246 -9.92 -17.92 -18.17
CA PRO A 246 -10.32 -16.54 -18.49
C PRO A 246 -9.77 -15.48 -17.53
N LEU A 247 -9.49 -15.83 -16.26
CA LEU A 247 -8.86 -14.92 -15.31
C LEU A 247 -7.36 -14.75 -15.57
N ASP A 248 -6.70 -15.80 -16.07
CA ASP A 248 -5.30 -15.70 -16.49
C ASP A 248 -5.14 -14.76 -17.68
N GLU A 249 -6.02 -14.86 -18.68
CA GLU A 249 -6.03 -13.96 -19.83
C GLU A 249 -6.32 -12.51 -19.41
N LEU A 250 -7.24 -12.31 -18.46
CA LEU A 250 -7.56 -10.98 -17.94
C LEU A 250 -6.36 -10.35 -17.24
N VAL A 251 -5.63 -11.12 -16.41
CA VAL A 251 -4.39 -10.63 -15.78
C VAL A 251 -3.33 -10.36 -16.84
N ALA A 252 -3.05 -11.31 -17.72
CA ALA A 252 -1.99 -11.20 -18.72
C ALA A 252 -2.21 -10.01 -19.67
N SER A 253 -3.45 -9.78 -20.11
CA SER A 253 -3.79 -8.64 -20.96
C SER A 253 -3.63 -7.30 -20.26
N ALA A 254 -3.98 -7.21 -18.97
CA ALA A 254 -3.80 -6.01 -18.18
C ALA A 254 -2.32 -5.74 -17.84
N THR A 255 -1.53 -6.78 -17.57
CA THR A 255 -0.14 -6.66 -17.10
C THR A 255 0.93 -6.87 -18.18
N ALA A 256 0.57 -6.74 -19.46
CA ALA A 256 1.55 -6.84 -20.54
C ALA A 256 2.64 -5.77 -20.40
N ARG A 257 3.93 -6.11 -20.54
CA ARG A 257 5.01 -5.11 -20.38
C ARG A 257 4.91 -3.96 -21.39
N THR A 258 4.62 -4.28 -22.65
CA THR A 258 4.39 -3.28 -23.70
C THR A 258 3.01 -2.63 -23.53
N PRO A 259 2.91 -1.31 -23.32
CA PRO A 259 1.63 -0.63 -23.07
C PRO A 259 0.62 -0.77 -24.21
N ASP A 260 1.08 -0.83 -25.47
CA ASP A 260 0.21 -0.98 -26.64
C ASP A 260 -0.53 -2.31 -26.73
N LEU A 261 -0.07 -3.33 -26.00
CA LEU A 261 -0.74 -4.63 -25.93
C LEU A 261 -1.84 -4.68 -24.87
N ARG A 262 -1.90 -3.69 -23.98
CA ARG A 262 -2.91 -3.59 -22.93
C ARG A 262 -4.22 -3.00 -23.46
N PRO A 263 -5.35 -3.24 -22.78
CA PRO A 263 -6.54 -2.43 -22.95
C PRO A 263 -6.22 -0.93 -22.90
N GLN A 264 -6.80 -0.17 -23.83
CA GLN A 264 -6.47 1.26 -23.99
C GLN A 264 -6.78 2.09 -22.74
N ASP A 265 -7.81 1.70 -21.98
CA ASP A 265 -8.24 2.35 -20.75
C ASP A 265 -8.98 1.35 -19.84
N ALA A 266 -9.37 1.81 -18.65
CA ALA A 266 -10.14 1.02 -17.70
C ALA A 266 -11.55 0.66 -18.20
N VAL A 267 -12.11 1.37 -19.19
CA VAL A 267 -13.41 1.01 -19.78
C VAL A 267 -13.25 -0.25 -20.63
N ALA A 268 -12.18 -0.34 -21.42
CA ALA A 268 -11.85 -1.52 -22.20
C ALA A 268 -11.55 -2.73 -21.29
N LEU A 269 -10.79 -2.53 -20.20
CA LEU A 269 -10.54 -3.60 -19.23
C LEU A 269 -11.82 -4.03 -18.49
N LEU A 270 -12.72 -3.09 -18.17
CA LEU A 270 -14.03 -3.41 -17.56
C LEU A 270 -14.88 -4.29 -18.47
N ALA A 271 -14.88 -4.03 -19.78
CA ALA A 271 -15.59 -4.86 -20.75
C ALA A 271 -15.02 -6.29 -20.76
N GLN A 272 -13.70 -6.43 -20.74
CA GLN A 272 -13.04 -7.74 -20.66
C GLN A 272 -13.34 -8.46 -19.33
N ALA A 273 -13.33 -7.75 -18.20
CA ALA A 273 -13.66 -8.33 -16.90
C ALA A 273 -15.10 -8.85 -16.84
N ARG A 274 -16.05 -8.10 -17.43
CA ARG A 274 -17.44 -8.53 -17.55
C ARG A 274 -17.61 -9.72 -18.48
N GLU A 275 -16.93 -9.73 -19.62
CA GLU A 275 -16.94 -10.87 -20.53
C GLU A 275 -16.40 -12.13 -19.83
N ALA A 276 -15.25 -12.00 -19.15
CA ALA A 276 -14.69 -13.08 -18.35
C ALA A 276 -15.71 -13.57 -17.30
N ARG A 277 -16.37 -12.66 -16.56
CA ARG A 277 -17.41 -13.04 -15.59
C ARG A 277 -18.56 -13.82 -16.21
N HIS A 278 -19.06 -13.43 -17.38
CA HIS A 278 -20.15 -14.14 -18.07
C HIS A 278 -19.72 -15.51 -18.60
N GLY A 279 -18.44 -15.68 -18.92
CA GLY A 279 -17.87 -16.96 -19.37
C GLY A 279 -17.61 -17.98 -18.26
N LEU A 280 -17.69 -17.59 -16.98
CA LEU A 280 -17.42 -18.48 -15.84
C LEU A 280 -18.69 -19.13 -15.30
N SER A 281 -18.62 -20.42 -14.96
CA SER A 281 -19.68 -21.11 -14.22
C SER A 281 -19.73 -20.66 -12.76
N GLU A 282 -20.86 -20.88 -12.07
CA GLU A 282 -20.97 -20.58 -10.63
C GLU A 282 -19.90 -21.31 -9.80
N SER A 283 -19.65 -22.58 -10.11
CA SER A 283 -18.59 -23.36 -9.45
C SER A 283 -17.19 -22.77 -9.63
N GLN A 284 -16.91 -22.19 -10.81
CA GLN A 284 -15.65 -21.51 -11.08
C GLN A 284 -15.56 -20.18 -10.34
N LEU A 285 -16.66 -19.45 -10.23
CA LEU A 285 -16.75 -18.20 -9.48
C LEU A 285 -16.57 -18.41 -7.96
N ASP A 286 -17.04 -19.54 -7.45
CA ASP A 286 -17.02 -19.90 -6.02
C ASP A 286 -15.82 -20.77 -5.63
N THR A 287 -14.85 -20.94 -6.54
CA THR A 287 -13.61 -21.66 -6.25
C THR A 287 -12.83 -20.92 -5.16
N VAL A 288 -12.46 -21.64 -4.10
CA VAL A 288 -11.74 -21.08 -2.94
C VAL A 288 -10.23 -21.26 -3.13
N PRO A 289 -9.44 -20.17 -3.24
CA PRO A 289 -7.99 -20.28 -3.28
C PRO A 289 -7.43 -20.89 -1.99
N PRO A 290 -6.31 -21.63 -2.04
CA PRO A 290 -5.71 -22.28 -0.86
C PRO A 290 -5.17 -21.28 0.16
N GLN A 291 -4.82 -20.06 -0.26
CA GLN A 291 -4.44 -18.98 0.66
C GLN A 291 -5.66 -18.28 1.30
N ALA A 292 -6.90 -18.59 0.88
CA ALA A 292 -8.08 -17.96 1.43
C ALA A 292 -8.35 -18.48 2.86
N ARG A 293 -8.39 -17.57 3.82
CA ARG A 293 -8.73 -17.86 5.22
C ARG A 293 -10.24 -17.70 5.41
N SER A 294 -10.89 -18.69 6.02
CA SER A 294 -12.29 -18.59 6.45
C SER A 294 -12.39 -17.58 7.60
N ALA A 295 -13.03 -16.44 7.36
CA ALA A 295 -13.37 -15.51 8.43
C ALA A 295 -14.62 -16.01 9.15
N GLU A 296 -14.45 -16.72 10.27
CA GLU A 296 -15.47 -16.73 11.32
C GLU A 296 -15.28 -15.46 12.13
N HIS A 297 -16.04 -14.40 11.85
CA HIS A 297 -16.34 -13.37 12.85
C HIS A 297 -17.76 -12.82 12.67
N ASP A 298 -18.46 -12.94 13.79
CA ASP A 298 -19.78 -12.47 14.14
C ASP A 298 -19.77 -10.94 14.25
N ASN A 299 -20.18 -10.23 13.20
CA ASN A 299 -20.31 -8.76 13.17
C ASN A 299 -21.51 -8.25 14.02
N ALA A 300 -21.85 -8.92 15.12
CA ALA A 300 -23.07 -8.66 15.90
C ALA A 300 -22.87 -7.81 17.16
N ARG A 301 -21.65 -7.38 17.51
CA ARG A 301 -21.41 -6.64 18.77
C ARG A 301 -20.78 -5.26 18.58
N ASP A 302 -21.37 -4.46 17.69
CA ASP A 302 -21.68 -3.06 17.93
C ASP A 302 -22.35 -2.49 16.68
N ARG A 303 -23.69 -2.49 16.66
CA ARG A 303 -24.54 -1.50 15.97
C ARG A 303 -26.00 -1.94 16.08
N THR A 304 -26.80 -0.99 16.57
CA THR A 304 -28.26 -1.04 16.68
C THR A 304 -28.91 -1.60 15.41
N SER A 305 -29.54 -2.77 15.57
CA SER A 305 -30.39 -3.42 14.58
C SER A 305 -31.47 -2.48 14.07
N VAL A 306 -31.52 -2.27 12.75
CA VAL A 306 -32.71 -1.78 12.04
C VAL A 306 -33.11 -2.84 11.02
N ILE A 307 -34.35 -3.28 11.17
CA ILE A 307 -35.06 -4.36 10.48
C ILE A 307 -34.97 -4.24 8.94
N PRO A 308 -34.76 -5.35 8.20
CA PRO A 308 -34.80 -5.35 6.74
C PRO A 308 -36.25 -5.27 6.26
N ARG A 309 -36.57 -4.30 5.39
CA ARG A 309 -37.83 -4.31 4.64
C ARG A 309 -37.57 -4.76 3.21
N SER A 310 -38.28 -5.83 2.86
CA SER A 310 -38.31 -6.54 1.60
C SER A 310 -39.02 -5.79 0.46
N LEU A 311 -38.38 -5.88 -0.71
CA LEU A 311 -38.89 -6.11 -2.08
C LEU A 311 -40.15 -5.39 -2.65
N THR A 312 -39.95 -5.00 -3.93
CA THR A 312 -40.89 -4.86 -5.08
C THR A 312 -41.53 -3.48 -5.32
N VAL A 313 -41.22 -2.83 -6.47
CA VAL A 313 -41.93 -2.89 -7.78
C VAL A 313 -41.25 -1.91 -8.77
N PRO A 314 -40.93 -2.31 -10.02
CA PRO A 314 -40.54 -1.38 -11.09
C PRO A 314 -41.80 -0.79 -11.76
N ARG A 315 -41.85 0.54 -11.94
CA ARG A 315 -42.96 1.20 -12.65
C ARG A 315 -42.57 1.47 -14.11
N PRO A 316 -43.43 1.18 -15.11
CA PRO A 316 -43.08 1.25 -16.52
C PRO A 316 -43.28 2.65 -17.12
N LEU A 317 -42.53 2.94 -18.19
CA LEU A 317 -42.76 4.04 -19.12
C LEU A 317 -44.02 3.76 -19.97
N PRO A 318 -44.81 4.77 -20.36
CA PRO A 318 -45.81 4.61 -21.41
C PRO A 318 -45.16 4.72 -22.80
N VAL A 319 -45.36 3.64 -23.54
CA VAL A 319 -45.25 3.48 -24.98
C VAL A 319 -46.36 4.29 -25.65
N ASN A 320 -46.04 5.02 -26.73
CA ASN A 320 -46.96 5.22 -27.85
C ASN A 320 -46.15 5.01 -29.12
N GLU A 321 -46.41 3.87 -29.75
CA GLU A 321 -46.07 3.50 -31.11
C GLU A 321 -46.93 4.34 -32.08
N ASP A 322 -46.31 4.86 -33.14
CA ASP A 322 -46.71 4.59 -34.54
C ASP A 322 -46.03 5.62 -35.47
N GLU A 323 -44.79 5.25 -35.80
CA GLU A 323 -44.07 5.50 -37.06
C GLU A 323 -44.90 4.95 -38.26
N PRO A 324 -44.75 5.44 -39.52
CA PRO A 324 -43.54 5.08 -40.26
C PRO A 324 -43.01 6.09 -41.29
N ALA A 325 -41.68 6.16 -41.37
CA ALA A 325 -40.87 5.66 -42.49
C ALA A 325 -39.69 6.58 -42.83
N ASP A 326 -38.51 6.16 -42.35
CA ASP A 326 -37.17 6.20 -42.97
C ASP A 326 -36.95 7.16 -44.16
N ASP A 327 -35.92 8.01 -44.09
CA ASP A 327 -34.55 7.51 -44.24
C ASP A 327 -33.49 8.64 -44.10
N LEU A 328 -32.30 8.25 -43.66
CA LEU A 328 -30.98 8.88 -43.88
C LEU A 328 -30.42 9.97 -42.94
N VAL A 329 -29.72 9.46 -41.91
CA VAL A 329 -28.33 9.75 -41.44
C VAL A 329 -27.81 11.19 -41.31
N GLN A 330 -27.40 11.48 -40.06
CA GLN A 330 -26.54 12.58 -39.62
C GLN A 330 -25.09 12.49 -40.15
N ARG A 331 -24.44 13.64 -40.35
CA ARG A 331 -22.97 13.77 -40.34
C ARG A 331 -22.47 15.00 -39.56
N THR A 332 -21.88 14.67 -38.41
CA THR A 332 -20.67 15.24 -37.77
C THR A 332 -20.06 16.54 -38.32
N SER A 333 -19.91 17.50 -37.39
CA SER A 333 -18.95 18.61 -37.49
C SER A 333 -17.54 18.14 -37.11
N ARG A 334 -16.54 18.39 -37.97
CA ARG A 334 -15.12 18.34 -37.64
C ARG A 334 -14.48 19.70 -37.92
N LEU A 335 -13.76 20.20 -36.91
CA LEU A 335 -12.89 21.37 -36.94
C LEU A 335 -11.69 21.12 -37.88
N GLN A 336 -11.37 22.16 -38.66
CA GLN A 336 -10.34 22.18 -39.71
C GLN A 336 -9.05 22.81 -39.17
N ALA A 337 -7.91 22.15 -39.38
CA ALA A 337 -6.58 22.70 -39.16
C ALA A 337 -6.10 23.50 -40.40
N PRO A 338 -5.29 24.57 -40.24
CA PRO A 338 -4.87 25.44 -41.34
C PRO A 338 -3.66 24.89 -42.13
N PRO A 339 -3.59 25.08 -43.46
CA PRO A 339 -2.41 24.71 -44.25
C PRO A 339 -1.43 25.88 -44.50
N ALA A 340 -0.18 25.50 -44.77
CA ALA A 340 0.98 26.33 -45.09
C ALA A 340 0.91 27.00 -46.49
N PRO A 341 1.63 28.11 -46.74
CA PRO A 341 1.57 28.85 -48.00
C PRO A 341 2.45 28.24 -49.11
N PRO A 342 2.00 28.23 -50.39
CA PRO A 342 2.81 27.75 -51.51
C PRO A 342 3.58 28.85 -52.25
N SER A 343 4.58 28.34 -52.96
CA SER A 343 5.63 28.96 -53.75
C SER A 343 5.15 29.70 -55.00
N ARG A 344 5.83 30.81 -55.31
CA ARG A 344 5.65 31.58 -56.55
C ARG A 344 6.32 30.85 -57.73
N ARG A 345 5.52 30.54 -58.76
CA ARG A 345 5.99 30.24 -60.13
C ARG A 345 5.57 31.35 -61.10
N SER A 346 6.38 31.41 -62.15
CA SER A 346 6.56 32.44 -63.15
C SER A 346 5.36 32.71 -64.07
N ARG A 347 5.31 33.94 -64.61
CA ARG A 347 4.57 34.29 -65.83
C ARG A 347 5.52 35.01 -66.81
N ARG A 348 5.56 34.52 -68.05
CA ARG A 348 5.90 35.25 -69.31
C ARG A 348 4.55 35.68 -69.92
N SER A 349 4.36 36.76 -70.69
CA SER A 349 5.13 37.27 -71.83
C SER A 349 4.61 38.65 -72.32
N GLY A 350 5.43 39.34 -73.15
CA GLY A 350 5.06 40.38 -74.14
C GLY A 350 5.42 41.83 -73.73
N ARG A 351 6.03 42.72 -74.55
CA ARG A 351 6.59 42.69 -75.92
C ARG A 351 7.39 44.01 -76.18
N SER A 352 8.44 43.90 -77.01
CA SER A 352 9.11 44.87 -77.93
C SER A 352 9.78 46.19 -77.51
N GLY A 353 11.05 46.35 -77.97
CA GLY A 353 11.75 47.62 -78.27
C GLY A 353 13.24 47.44 -78.64
N ARG A 354 13.63 47.84 -79.87
CA ARG A 354 14.97 47.91 -80.54
C ARG A 354 16.09 48.55 -79.68
N SER A 355 17.42 48.50 -79.91
CA SER A 355 18.35 48.13 -81.01
C SER A 355 19.82 48.21 -80.51
N GLY A 356 20.78 47.51 -81.14
CA GLY A 356 22.21 47.91 -81.17
C GLY A 356 23.24 46.86 -80.70
N ARG A 357 24.09 46.39 -81.62
CA ARG A 357 25.26 45.46 -81.48
C ARG A 357 26.56 46.23 -81.11
N PRO A 358 27.76 45.61 -80.91
CA PRO A 358 28.11 44.19 -80.69
C PRO A 358 29.20 43.88 -79.62
N ASN A 359 29.35 42.58 -79.30
CA ASN A 359 30.55 41.78 -78.95
C ASN A 359 31.56 42.21 -77.86
N ARG A 360 31.60 41.45 -76.73
CA ARG A 360 32.80 40.92 -76.00
C ARG A 360 32.47 40.21 -74.65
N LEU A 361 31.32 39.57 -74.49
CA LEU A 361 30.83 39.14 -73.15
C LEU A 361 30.87 37.63 -72.84
N VAL A 362 31.26 36.77 -73.78
CA VAL A 362 31.16 35.31 -73.57
C VAL A 362 32.32 34.75 -72.73
N LEU A 363 33.51 35.36 -72.80
CA LEU A 363 34.68 34.86 -72.07
C LEU A 363 34.65 35.18 -70.57
N THR A 364 34.04 36.30 -70.18
CA THR A 364 33.99 36.76 -68.78
C THR A 364 32.99 35.98 -67.93
N ILE A 365 31.88 35.50 -68.53
CA ILE A 365 30.86 34.72 -67.82
C ILE A 365 31.37 33.31 -67.50
N VAL A 366 32.14 32.68 -68.40
CA VAL A 366 32.71 31.35 -68.16
C VAL A 366 33.78 31.38 -67.06
N ALA A 367 34.63 32.42 -67.05
CA ALA A 367 35.63 32.59 -66.00
C ALA A 367 35.00 32.86 -64.62
N ALA A 368 33.94 33.67 -64.55
CA ALA A 368 33.23 33.93 -63.30
C ALA A 368 32.56 32.67 -62.73
N VAL A 369 31.98 31.83 -63.59
CA VAL A 369 31.35 30.56 -63.16
C VAL A 369 32.39 29.57 -62.65
N LEU A 370 33.58 29.49 -63.26
CA LEU A 370 34.66 28.61 -62.79
C LEU A 370 35.26 29.08 -61.47
N VAL A 371 35.39 30.39 -61.24
CA VAL A 371 35.84 30.94 -59.94
C VAL A 371 34.81 30.69 -58.85
N VAL A 372 33.51 30.87 -59.14
CA VAL A 372 32.45 30.58 -58.16
C VAL A 372 32.36 29.08 -57.85
N LEU A 373 32.55 28.20 -58.84
CA LEU A 373 32.62 26.76 -58.63
C LEU A 373 33.89 26.34 -57.88
N GLY A 374 35.04 26.96 -58.15
CA GLY A 374 36.30 26.70 -57.45
C GLY A 374 36.30 27.17 -56.00
N VAL A 375 35.75 28.36 -55.74
CA VAL A 375 35.57 28.90 -54.37
C VAL A 375 34.49 28.10 -53.63
N GLY A 376 33.40 27.73 -54.29
CA GLY A 376 32.37 26.85 -53.74
C GLY A 376 32.91 25.47 -53.37
N ALA A 377 33.76 24.88 -54.22
CA ALA A 377 34.43 23.61 -53.95
C ALA A 377 35.49 23.73 -52.85
N GLY A 378 36.24 24.84 -52.81
CA GLY A 378 37.22 25.11 -51.75
C GLY A 378 36.59 25.31 -50.37
N VAL A 379 35.47 26.05 -50.30
CA VAL A 379 34.69 26.23 -49.06
C VAL A 379 34.02 24.91 -48.65
N TRP A 380 33.55 24.10 -49.60
CA TRP A 380 32.99 22.78 -49.32
C TRP A 380 34.05 21.79 -48.79
N TYR A 381 35.28 21.82 -49.32
CA TYR A 381 36.38 20.96 -48.86
C TYR A 381 36.90 21.36 -47.48
N ILE A 382 36.95 22.66 -47.15
CA ILE A 382 37.46 23.15 -45.86
C ILE A 382 36.43 22.93 -44.72
N ASN A 383 35.12 22.94 -45.00
CA ASN A 383 34.09 22.88 -43.96
C ASN A 383 33.55 21.46 -43.66
N SER A 384 33.90 20.43 -44.44
CA SER A 384 33.28 19.09 -44.32
C SER A 384 34.09 18.06 -43.51
N GLY A 385 35.33 18.35 -43.10
CA GLY A 385 36.26 17.32 -42.58
C GLY A 385 37.08 17.67 -41.33
N GLN A 386 36.60 18.48 -40.40
CA GLN A 386 37.35 18.81 -39.16
C GLN A 386 36.63 18.45 -37.84
N PHE A 387 35.47 17.78 -37.92
CA PHE A 387 34.66 17.45 -36.74
C PHE A 387 34.16 16.02 -36.83
N THR A 388 34.59 15.20 -35.88
CA THR A 388 34.06 13.86 -35.65
C THR A 388 33.06 13.89 -34.49
N LYS A 389 32.26 12.83 -34.37
CA LYS A 389 31.28 12.69 -33.28
C LYS A 389 31.81 11.71 -32.26
N VAL A 390 31.64 12.04 -30.98
CA VAL A 390 31.99 11.11 -29.90
C VAL A 390 31.13 9.84 -30.03
N PRO A 391 31.73 8.65 -30.20
CA PRO A 391 30.97 7.40 -30.32
C PRO A 391 30.28 7.05 -28.98
N PRO A 392 29.24 6.20 -28.98
CA PRO A 392 28.65 5.71 -27.74
C PRO A 392 29.63 4.79 -27.01
N LEU A 393 30.09 5.22 -25.83
CA LEU A 393 31.06 4.53 -24.99
C LEU A 393 30.49 4.03 -23.64
N LEU A 394 29.24 4.41 -23.33
CA LEU A 394 28.56 3.98 -22.11
C LEU A 394 28.42 2.46 -22.08
N SER A 395 28.54 1.88 -20.89
CA SER A 395 28.42 0.43 -20.64
C SER A 395 29.52 -0.44 -21.28
N LYS A 396 30.61 0.17 -21.79
CA LYS A 396 31.79 -0.55 -22.27
C LYS A 396 32.89 -0.59 -21.22
N THR A 397 33.76 -1.59 -21.31
CA THR A 397 34.97 -1.62 -20.48
C THR A 397 35.91 -0.49 -20.89
N GLU A 398 36.77 -0.04 -19.97
CA GLU A 398 37.80 0.97 -20.26
C GLU A 398 38.62 0.63 -21.51
N ALA A 399 39.00 -0.65 -21.68
CA ALA A 399 39.75 -1.12 -22.86
C ALA A 399 38.94 -0.97 -24.16
N GLN A 400 37.68 -1.42 -24.17
CA GLN A 400 36.80 -1.31 -25.33
C GLN A 400 36.46 0.15 -25.68
N ALA A 401 36.39 1.02 -24.66
CA ALA A 401 36.15 2.44 -24.88
C ALA A 401 37.35 3.12 -25.54
N ARG A 402 38.57 2.77 -25.11
CA ARG A 402 39.83 3.25 -25.74
C ARG A 402 39.93 2.82 -27.20
N ASP A 403 39.66 1.55 -27.49
CA ASP A 403 39.73 1.03 -28.86
C ASP A 403 38.74 1.74 -29.80
N ARG A 404 37.55 2.05 -29.27
CA ARG A 404 36.48 2.71 -30.03
C ARG A 404 36.72 4.20 -30.24
N LEU A 405 37.38 4.88 -29.30
CA LEU A 405 37.86 6.26 -29.50
C LEU A 405 38.96 6.32 -30.55
N LYS A 406 39.93 5.40 -30.47
CA LYS A 406 41.01 5.30 -31.45
C LYS A 406 40.48 5.03 -32.86
N ALA A 407 39.48 4.15 -33.00
CA ALA A 407 38.82 3.88 -34.27
C ALA A 407 38.03 5.10 -34.82
N ALA A 408 37.62 6.02 -33.95
CA ALA A 408 36.93 7.26 -34.32
C ALA A 408 37.88 8.45 -34.56
N GLY A 409 39.20 8.25 -34.46
CA GLY A 409 40.20 9.31 -34.60
C GLY A 409 40.29 10.27 -33.40
N LEU A 410 39.85 9.81 -32.22
CA LEU A 410 39.83 10.57 -30.97
C LEU A 410 40.83 10.02 -29.96
N ASP A 411 41.45 10.91 -29.20
CA ASP A 411 42.38 10.56 -28.14
C ASP A 411 41.68 10.36 -26.80
N VAL A 412 42.29 9.59 -25.90
CA VAL A 412 41.76 9.38 -24.55
C VAL A 412 42.43 10.38 -23.61
N GLY A 413 41.63 11.24 -23.00
CA GLY A 413 42.09 12.24 -22.04
C GLY A 413 42.25 11.67 -20.63
N GLN A 414 41.79 12.42 -19.63
CA GLN A 414 41.84 11.97 -18.23
C GLN A 414 40.84 10.84 -17.97
N VAL A 415 41.24 9.85 -17.15
CA VAL A 415 40.32 8.82 -16.65
C VAL A 415 39.97 9.15 -15.20
N LYS A 416 38.75 9.65 -14.98
CA LYS A 416 38.16 9.84 -13.65
C LYS A 416 37.55 8.52 -13.16
N ARG A 417 37.60 8.27 -11.86
CA ARG A 417 37.06 7.05 -11.24
C ARG A 417 36.10 7.45 -10.13
N GLU A 418 34.87 6.94 -10.21
CA GLU A 418 33.79 7.28 -9.28
C GLU A 418 33.03 6.01 -8.86
N TYR A 419 32.52 5.97 -7.64
CA TYR A 419 31.68 4.89 -7.16
C TYR A 419 30.30 4.97 -7.81
N ASN A 420 29.78 3.83 -8.27
CA ASN A 420 28.48 3.76 -8.90
C ASN A 420 27.85 2.39 -8.62
N ASP A 421 26.69 2.40 -7.97
CA ASP A 421 26.01 1.18 -7.52
C ASP A 421 25.35 0.40 -8.68
N ALA A 422 25.05 1.08 -9.79
CA ALA A 422 24.35 0.48 -10.93
C ALA A 422 25.31 -0.15 -11.96
N VAL A 423 26.59 0.23 -11.95
CA VAL A 423 27.53 -0.14 -13.01
C VAL A 423 28.74 -0.89 -12.47
N LYS A 424 29.05 -2.04 -13.07
CA LYS A 424 30.18 -2.90 -12.69
C LYS A 424 31.50 -2.13 -12.70
N ARG A 425 32.38 -2.47 -11.75
CA ARG A 425 33.74 -1.92 -11.67
C ARG A 425 34.47 -2.08 -13.00
N GLY A 426 35.10 -1.00 -13.48
CA GLY A 426 35.88 -0.98 -14.72
C GLY A 426 35.07 -0.64 -15.99
N THR A 427 33.78 -0.33 -15.85
CA THR A 427 32.90 0.08 -16.95
C THR A 427 32.75 1.60 -16.98
N VAL A 428 32.75 2.18 -18.19
CA VAL A 428 32.58 3.62 -18.41
C VAL A 428 31.14 4.04 -18.12
N ILE A 429 30.98 4.96 -17.15
CA ILE A 429 29.70 5.53 -16.71
C ILE A 429 29.42 6.91 -17.28
N GLY A 430 30.45 7.59 -17.78
CA GLY A 430 30.30 8.91 -18.38
C GLY A 430 31.49 9.29 -19.24
N THR A 431 31.27 10.20 -20.18
CA THR A 431 32.32 10.79 -21.00
C THR A 431 32.12 12.29 -21.09
N ASP A 432 33.22 13.04 -21.12
CA ASP A 432 33.22 14.48 -21.33
C ASP A 432 34.17 14.82 -22.48
N PRO A 433 33.68 15.31 -23.64
CA PRO A 433 32.28 15.62 -23.94
C PRO A 433 31.36 14.39 -24.10
N ALA A 434 30.05 14.60 -23.98
CA ALA A 434 29.02 13.55 -23.99
C ALA A 434 28.93 12.80 -25.33
N PRO A 435 28.43 11.55 -25.37
CA PRO A 435 28.25 10.79 -26.60
C PRO A 435 27.41 11.57 -27.64
N GLY A 436 27.87 11.60 -28.89
CA GLY A 436 27.24 12.34 -29.99
C GLY A 436 27.62 13.81 -30.10
N ALA A 437 28.34 14.37 -29.13
CA ALA A 437 28.89 15.73 -29.21
C ALA A 437 29.87 15.85 -30.39
N ARG A 438 29.92 17.03 -31.01
CA ARG A 438 30.86 17.36 -32.09
C ARG A 438 32.17 17.82 -31.47
N ILE A 439 33.23 17.11 -31.77
CA ILE A 439 34.56 17.33 -31.22
C ILE A 439 35.54 17.42 -32.39
N ARG A 440 36.63 18.19 -32.27
CA ARG A 440 37.61 18.28 -33.36
C ARG A 440 38.33 16.94 -33.51
N ASP A 441 38.75 16.65 -34.73
CA ASP A 441 39.57 15.46 -34.99
C ASP A 441 40.86 15.54 -34.15
N HIS A 442 41.29 14.41 -33.55
CA HIS A 442 42.44 14.31 -32.63
C HIS A 442 42.31 15.03 -31.28
N GLU A 443 41.10 15.45 -30.89
CA GLU A 443 40.86 15.99 -29.55
C GLU A 443 40.56 14.87 -28.55
N SER A 444 40.83 15.13 -27.27
CA SER A 444 40.78 14.10 -26.22
C SER A 444 39.43 14.04 -25.49
N VAL A 445 38.95 12.83 -25.20
CA VAL A 445 37.72 12.58 -24.44
C VAL A 445 38.06 12.08 -23.04
N THR A 446 37.55 12.74 -22.01
CA THR A 446 37.68 12.31 -20.60
C THR A 446 36.71 11.17 -20.33
N LEU A 447 37.19 10.08 -19.74
CA LEU A 447 36.36 8.92 -19.37
C LEU A 447 36.11 8.92 -17.87
N THR A 448 34.88 8.65 -17.45
CA THR A 448 34.54 8.37 -16.05
C THR A 448 34.23 6.88 -15.92
N VAL A 449 34.99 6.17 -15.10
CA VAL A 449 34.93 4.71 -14.95
C VAL A 449 34.41 4.35 -13.55
N SER A 450 33.46 3.43 -13.49
CA SER A 450 32.89 2.94 -12.23
C SER A 450 33.92 2.18 -11.40
N LEU A 451 33.98 2.47 -10.09
CA LEU A 451 34.67 1.67 -9.08
C LEU A 451 33.80 0.52 -8.54
N GLY A 452 32.53 0.44 -8.96
CA GLY A 452 31.51 -0.43 -8.39
C GLY A 452 30.80 0.21 -7.19
N PRO A 453 29.89 -0.53 -6.53
CA PRO A 453 29.22 -0.07 -5.32
C PRO A 453 30.20 0.12 -4.16
N ASP A 454 29.98 1.14 -3.35
CA ASP A 454 30.77 1.34 -2.13
C ASP A 454 30.28 0.36 -1.05
N THR A 455 31.11 -0.64 -0.71
CA THR A 455 30.73 -1.72 0.22
C THR A 455 31.63 -1.76 1.43
N VAL A 456 31.02 -1.82 2.61
CA VAL A 456 31.68 -2.01 3.91
C VAL A 456 31.26 -3.35 4.53
N ASN A 457 32.13 -3.94 5.33
CA ASN A 457 31.80 -5.16 6.06
C ASN A 457 31.06 -4.80 7.36
N VAL A 458 30.01 -5.55 7.69
CA VAL A 458 29.33 -5.42 8.98
C VAL A 458 30.33 -5.75 10.11
N PRO A 459 30.59 -4.83 11.05
CA PRO A 459 31.47 -5.11 12.17
C PRO A 459 30.83 -6.07 13.16
N ASP A 460 31.67 -6.83 13.86
CA ASP A 460 31.22 -7.63 14.99
C ASP A 460 30.97 -6.74 16.21
N VAL A 461 29.72 -6.72 16.65
CA VAL A 461 29.23 -5.94 17.79
C VAL A 461 28.60 -6.83 18.86
N THR A 462 28.83 -8.15 18.80
CA THR A 462 28.43 -9.10 19.84
C THR A 462 29.04 -8.72 21.20
N ASP A 463 28.30 -8.99 22.28
CA ASP A 463 28.65 -8.69 23.68
C ASP A 463 28.86 -7.21 24.02
N ARG A 464 28.63 -6.29 23.08
CA ARG A 464 28.69 -4.85 23.32
C ARG A 464 27.35 -4.31 23.77
N THR A 465 27.39 -3.20 24.51
CA THR A 465 26.18 -2.46 24.84
C THR A 465 25.51 -1.91 23.57
N LEU A 466 24.19 -1.76 23.58
CA LEU A 466 23.46 -1.19 22.44
C LEU A 466 24.02 0.17 21.99
N ALA A 467 24.49 1.00 22.93
CA ALA A 467 25.07 2.30 22.62
C ALA A 467 26.41 2.17 21.87
N GLU A 468 27.29 1.27 22.33
CA GLU A 468 28.58 1.00 21.69
C GLU A 468 28.42 0.35 20.32
N ALA A 469 27.50 -0.60 20.18
CA ALA A 469 27.19 -1.24 18.92
C ALA A 469 26.70 -0.23 17.87
N ARG A 470 25.80 0.69 18.26
CA ARG A 470 25.34 1.78 17.38
C ARG A 470 26.45 2.72 16.97
N ALA A 471 27.34 3.08 17.90
CA ALA A 471 28.48 3.94 17.60
C ALA A 471 29.45 3.25 16.62
N ARG A 472 29.71 1.95 16.81
CA ARG A 472 30.58 1.17 15.94
C ARG A 472 30.03 0.97 14.53
N LEU A 473 28.73 0.75 14.39
CA LEU A 473 28.10 0.69 13.06
C LEU A 473 28.28 2.02 12.32
N LYS A 474 28.04 3.15 13.00
CA LYS A 474 28.21 4.49 12.41
C LYS A 474 29.64 4.80 12.01
N SER A 475 30.63 4.41 12.82
CA SER A 475 32.05 4.65 12.49
C SER A 475 32.48 3.89 11.24
N ASP A 476 31.90 2.71 11.02
CA ASP A 476 32.21 1.84 9.89
C ASP A 476 31.29 2.15 8.70
N GLY A 477 30.63 3.32 8.69
CA GLY A 477 29.83 3.79 7.57
C GLY A 477 28.52 3.03 7.37
N LEU A 478 27.98 2.39 8.41
CA LEU A 478 26.69 1.68 8.41
C LEU A 478 25.70 2.39 9.34
N GLU A 479 24.40 2.19 9.10
CA GLU A 479 23.37 2.77 9.96
C GLU A 479 22.83 1.74 10.97
N PRO A 480 22.57 2.12 12.22
CA PRO A 480 21.88 1.24 13.16
C PRO A 480 20.41 1.12 12.77
N GLY A 481 19.97 -0.10 12.49
CA GLY A 481 18.60 -0.43 12.11
C GLY A 481 17.70 -0.77 13.30
N MET A 482 16.67 -1.58 13.02
CA MET A 482 15.69 -2.01 14.02
C MET A 482 16.36 -2.80 15.16
N VAL A 483 15.95 -2.52 16.39
CA VAL A 483 16.41 -3.25 17.58
C VAL A 483 15.33 -4.24 18.00
N THR A 484 15.61 -5.53 17.89
CA THR A 484 14.77 -6.60 18.44
C THR A 484 15.35 -7.06 19.77
N GLN A 485 14.51 -7.66 20.62
CA GLN A 485 14.93 -8.14 21.92
C GLN A 485 14.62 -9.63 22.06
N GLN A 486 15.59 -10.41 22.52
CA GLN A 486 15.47 -11.86 22.70
C GLN A 486 16.07 -12.28 24.05
N PHE A 487 15.54 -13.33 24.67
CA PHE A 487 16.15 -13.94 25.86
C PHE A 487 17.45 -14.65 25.48
N SER A 488 18.46 -14.53 26.34
CA SER A 488 19.76 -15.20 26.16
C SER A 488 20.41 -15.44 27.51
N ASP A 489 20.90 -16.65 27.71
CA ASP A 489 21.65 -17.05 28.91
C ASP A 489 23.14 -16.72 28.83
N GLU A 490 23.63 -16.48 27.61
CA GLU A 490 25.05 -16.24 27.35
C GLU A 490 25.36 -14.73 27.35
N VAL A 491 24.42 -13.91 26.91
CA VAL A 491 24.62 -12.47 26.70
C VAL A 491 23.91 -11.66 27.78
N ALA A 492 24.65 -10.79 28.46
CA ALA A 492 24.13 -9.93 29.51
C ALA A 492 22.98 -9.03 29.03
N LYS A 493 22.00 -8.76 29.92
CA LYS A 493 20.84 -7.89 29.64
C LYS A 493 21.30 -6.52 29.11
N GLY A 494 20.76 -6.11 27.96
CA GLY A 494 21.10 -4.85 27.30
C GLY A 494 22.32 -4.89 26.37
N SER A 495 23.01 -6.02 26.29
CA SER A 495 24.07 -6.27 25.30
C SER A 495 23.53 -6.92 24.02
N VAL A 496 24.24 -6.71 22.92
CA VAL A 496 23.85 -7.21 21.59
C VAL A 496 24.22 -8.69 21.46
N ILE A 497 23.22 -9.51 21.16
CA ILE A 497 23.36 -10.94 20.84
C ILE A 497 23.94 -11.11 19.43
N GLY A 498 23.53 -10.24 18.51
CA GLY A 498 24.02 -10.30 17.13
C GLY A 498 23.37 -9.27 16.23
N THR A 499 23.81 -9.29 14.97
CA THR A 499 23.28 -8.42 13.92
C THR A 499 22.64 -9.22 12.80
N THR A 500 21.62 -8.63 12.18
CA THR A 500 21.08 -9.10 10.91
C THR A 500 21.21 -7.97 9.91
N PRO A 501 22.01 -8.12 8.86
CA PRO A 501 22.90 -9.23 8.47
C PRO A 501 24.04 -9.55 9.48
N GLN A 502 24.56 -10.78 9.46
CA GLN A 502 25.64 -11.22 10.35
C GLN A 502 26.95 -10.46 10.13
N ALA A 503 27.77 -10.36 11.19
CA ALA A 503 29.10 -9.76 11.13
C ALA A 503 29.95 -10.38 10.00
N GLY A 504 30.77 -9.56 9.34
CA GLY A 504 31.58 -9.93 8.18
C GLY A 504 30.85 -9.92 6.83
N THR A 505 29.51 -9.77 6.82
CA THR A 505 28.74 -9.63 5.57
C THR A 505 29.04 -8.29 4.90
N LYS A 506 29.24 -8.28 3.58
CA LYS A 506 29.40 -7.04 2.79
C LYS A 506 28.06 -6.35 2.59
N ARG A 507 27.98 -5.07 2.93
CA ARG A 507 26.81 -4.21 2.71
C ARG A 507 27.21 -2.88 2.13
N HIS A 508 26.27 -2.20 1.49
CA HIS A 508 26.53 -0.86 0.96
C HIS A 508 26.77 0.09 2.13
N ALA A 509 27.67 1.06 1.95
CA ALA A 509 27.79 2.16 2.90
C ALA A 509 26.41 2.83 3.09
N GLY A 510 26.05 3.12 4.34
CA GLY A 510 24.73 3.65 4.73
C GLY A 510 23.63 2.58 4.92
N SER A 511 23.93 1.29 4.75
CA SER A 511 22.92 0.24 4.97
C SER A 511 22.55 0.13 6.46
N ALA A 512 21.25 -0.03 6.73
CA ALA A 512 20.76 -0.27 8.08
C ALA A 512 21.01 -1.72 8.53
N ILE A 513 21.61 -1.91 9.70
CA ILE A 513 21.89 -3.22 10.30
C ILE A 513 21.01 -3.42 11.52
N ALA A 514 20.13 -4.41 11.50
CA ALA A 514 19.27 -4.74 12.64
C ALA A 514 20.11 -5.36 13.77
N LEU A 515 19.76 -5.03 15.01
CA LEU A 515 20.46 -5.43 16.22
C LEU A 515 19.52 -6.27 17.08
N THR A 516 19.94 -7.47 17.46
CA THR A 516 19.22 -8.28 18.46
C THR A 516 19.88 -8.06 19.81
N VAL A 517 19.13 -7.59 20.81
CA VAL A 517 19.61 -7.27 22.16
C VAL A 517 19.07 -8.28 23.17
N SER A 518 19.90 -8.66 24.14
CA SER A 518 19.50 -9.57 25.21
C SER A 518 18.53 -8.92 26.20
N LYS A 519 17.42 -9.62 26.48
CA LYS A 519 16.52 -9.34 27.60
C LYS A 519 17.06 -9.83 28.95
N GLY A 520 18.16 -10.60 28.93
CA GLY A 520 18.66 -11.39 30.06
C GLY A 520 18.21 -12.85 29.97
N SER A 521 18.58 -13.63 30.99
CA SER A 521 18.13 -15.02 31.14
C SER A 521 16.60 -15.08 31.31
N PRO A 522 15.92 -16.03 30.65
CA PRO A 522 14.51 -16.25 30.86
C PRO A 522 14.28 -16.84 32.25
N ILE A 523 13.31 -16.29 32.96
CA ILE A 523 12.79 -16.78 34.24
C ILE A 523 11.37 -17.28 33.97
N ASP A 524 11.11 -18.53 34.32
CA ASP A 524 9.77 -19.09 34.25
C ASP A 524 8.91 -18.46 35.34
N VAL A 525 7.79 -17.86 34.95
CA VAL A 525 6.86 -17.20 35.87
C VAL A 525 6.06 -18.28 36.62
N PRO A 526 6.20 -18.40 37.96
CA PRO A 526 5.40 -19.35 38.74
C PRO A 526 3.90 -19.06 38.65
N ASP A 527 3.07 -20.11 38.71
CA ASP A 527 1.63 -19.96 38.89
C ASP A 527 1.32 -19.71 40.37
N VAL A 528 0.83 -18.51 40.66
CA VAL A 528 0.36 -18.10 41.99
C VAL A 528 -1.15 -17.90 42.02
N THR A 529 -1.87 -18.46 41.05
CA THR A 529 -3.34 -18.41 41.00
C THR A 529 -3.94 -19.25 42.12
N GLY A 530 -4.84 -18.68 42.91
CA GLY A 530 -5.43 -19.31 44.09
C GLY A 530 -4.66 -19.09 45.39
N ASP A 531 -3.43 -18.58 45.32
CA ASP A 531 -2.66 -18.25 46.52
C ASP A 531 -3.14 -16.97 47.20
N ASP A 532 -2.82 -16.87 48.49
CA ASP A 532 -2.94 -15.62 49.23
C ASP A 532 -1.94 -14.58 48.71
N LEU A 533 -2.35 -13.31 48.64
CA LEU A 533 -1.54 -12.21 48.11
C LEU A 533 -0.12 -12.15 48.70
N ASN A 534 0.05 -12.46 49.98
CA ASN A 534 1.35 -12.41 50.64
C ASN A 534 2.28 -13.53 50.19
N ASP A 535 1.73 -14.72 49.93
CA ASP A 535 2.51 -15.88 49.53
C ASP A 535 2.83 -15.82 48.04
N ALA A 536 1.84 -15.45 47.22
CA ALA A 536 2.02 -15.08 45.81
C ALA A 536 3.12 -14.02 45.63
N LYS A 537 3.12 -12.98 46.48
CA LYS A 537 4.15 -11.94 46.42
C LYS A 537 5.54 -12.47 46.77
N LYS A 538 5.67 -13.30 47.81
CA LYS A 538 6.96 -13.89 48.20
C LYS A 538 7.50 -14.77 47.08
N GLU A 539 6.67 -15.63 46.50
CA GLU A 539 7.07 -16.56 45.44
C GLU A 539 7.56 -15.82 44.20
N LEU A 540 6.79 -14.85 43.69
CA LEU A 540 7.20 -14.04 42.55
C LEU A 540 8.47 -13.22 42.82
N THR A 541 8.60 -12.64 44.02
CA THR A 541 9.84 -11.93 44.38
C THR A 541 11.04 -12.85 44.57
N GLY A 542 10.82 -14.09 45.03
CA GLY A 542 11.85 -15.12 45.14
C GLY A 542 12.35 -15.60 43.78
N ALA A 543 11.48 -15.58 42.77
CA ALA A 543 11.82 -15.79 41.37
C ALA A 543 12.49 -14.55 40.71
N GLY A 544 12.70 -13.45 41.44
CA GLY A 544 13.34 -12.24 40.90
C GLY A 544 12.40 -11.32 40.11
N LEU A 545 11.08 -11.50 40.24
CA LEU A 545 10.05 -10.71 39.56
C LEU A 545 9.48 -9.64 40.49
N LYS A 546 9.01 -8.53 39.91
CA LYS A 546 8.28 -7.48 40.62
C LYS A 546 6.79 -7.79 40.61
N VAL A 547 6.10 -7.42 41.68
CA VAL A 547 4.67 -7.71 41.83
C VAL A 547 3.89 -6.41 41.86
N GLN A 548 2.88 -6.30 40.99
CA GLN A 548 1.93 -5.20 40.97
C GLN A 548 0.51 -5.74 41.18
N ILE A 549 -0.31 -5.03 41.95
CA ILE A 549 -1.70 -5.42 42.19
C ILE A 549 -2.59 -4.60 41.26
N ALA A 550 -3.44 -5.26 40.50
CA ALA A 550 -4.44 -4.60 39.68
C ALA A 550 -5.44 -3.86 40.58
N PRO A 551 -5.86 -2.63 40.22
CA PRO A 551 -6.89 -1.90 40.98
C PRO A 551 -8.27 -2.59 40.91
N GLU A 552 -8.45 -3.41 39.89
CA GLU A 552 -9.68 -4.13 39.60
C GLU A 552 -9.68 -5.47 40.33
N GLN A 553 -10.82 -5.86 40.91
CA GLN A 553 -11.02 -7.18 41.47
C GLN A 553 -12.15 -7.88 40.70
N VAL A 554 -12.03 -9.19 40.52
CA VAL A 554 -12.96 -10.00 39.72
C VAL A 554 -13.60 -11.09 40.58
N ASN A 555 -14.80 -11.54 40.21
CA ASN A 555 -15.36 -12.75 40.81
C ASN A 555 -14.65 -13.97 40.21
N SER A 556 -14.27 -14.92 41.06
CA SER A 556 -13.66 -16.19 40.68
C SER A 556 -14.07 -17.29 41.66
N GLU A 557 -13.70 -18.54 41.38
CA GLU A 557 -13.91 -19.66 42.30
C GLU A 557 -13.10 -19.55 43.60
N TYR A 558 -12.02 -18.78 43.60
CA TYR A 558 -11.16 -18.53 44.75
C TYR A 558 -11.78 -17.59 45.79
N ASP A 559 -11.36 -17.74 47.03
CA ASP A 559 -11.84 -16.93 48.16
C ASP A 559 -11.45 -15.46 48.01
N LYS A 560 -12.21 -14.57 48.67
CA LYS A 560 -11.97 -13.13 48.60
C LYS A 560 -10.58 -12.80 49.14
N GLY A 561 -9.76 -12.14 48.32
CA GLY A 561 -8.39 -11.74 48.66
C GLY A 561 -7.30 -12.66 48.11
N GLN A 562 -7.66 -13.83 47.57
CA GLN A 562 -6.75 -14.69 46.82
C GLN A 562 -6.52 -14.15 45.40
N VAL A 563 -5.45 -14.59 44.76
CA VAL A 563 -5.15 -14.25 43.37
C VAL A 563 -6.14 -14.96 42.44
N ALA A 564 -6.96 -14.19 41.75
CA ALA A 564 -7.90 -14.71 40.75
C ALA A 564 -7.26 -14.89 39.38
N LYS A 565 -6.35 -13.99 39.00
CA LYS A 565 -5.65 -14.01 37.72
C LYS A 565 -4.27 -13.37 37.88
N GLN A 566 -3.29 -13.89 37.13
CA GLN A 566 -1.98 -13.27 36.97
C GLN A 566 -1.71 -12.92 35.50
N SER A 567 -0.91 -11.89 35.27
CA SER A 567 -0.42 -11.50 33.95
C SER A 567 1.02 -10.98 34.06
N PRO A 568 2.01 -11.59 33.39
CA PRO A 568 1.93 -12.78 32.53
C PRO A 568 1.38 -14.06 33.22
N GLY A 569 0.80 -14.98 32.43
CA GLY A 569 0.19 -16.23 32.92
C GLY A 569 1.22 -17.31 33.26
N ASP A 570 0.76 -18.44 33.81
CA ASP A 570 1.59 -19.63 34.04
C ASP A 570 2.35 -20.07 32.77
N GLY A 571 3.57 -20.58 32.95
CA GLY A 571 4.45 -21.07 31.88
C GLY A 571 5.00 -20.00 30.95
N SER A 572 4.80 -18.71 31.26
CA SER A 572 5.40 -17.61 30.50
C SER A 572 6.82 -17.32 30.96
N GLN A 573 7.65 -16.79 30.05
CA GLN A 573 9.03 -16.39 30.35
C GLN A 573 9.11 -14.88 30.54
N ALA A 574 9.72 -14.46 31.64
CA ALA A 574 9.98 -13.07 31.99
C ALA A 574 11.47 -12.84 32.26
N ALA A 575 11.93 -11.60 32.19
CA ALA A 575 13.29 -11.26 32.61
C ALA A 575 13.35 -10.91 34.10
N GLU A 576 14.53 -11.02 34.69
CA GLU A 576 14.76 -10.52 36.04
C GLU A 576 14.36 -9.04 36.17
N GLY A 577 13.52 -8.77 37.17
CA GLY A 577 12.97 -7.44 37.47
C GLY A 577 11.73 -7.03 36.65
N ASP A 578 11.21 -7.89 35.77
CA ASP A 578 9.93 -7.67 35.08
C ASP A 578 8.75 -7.75 36.06
N THR A 579 7.62 -7.14 35.68
CA THR A 579 6.47 -6.97 36.59
C THR A 579 5.33 -7.95 36.24
N VAL A 580 4.93 -8.75 37.22
CA VAL A 580 3.75 -9.60 37.19
C VAL A 580 2.60 -8.87 37.89
N THR A 581 1.49 -8.72 37.18
CA THR A 581 0.27 -8.08 37.68
C THR A 581 -0.69 -9.13 38.22
N LEU A 582 -1.08 -9.01 39.48
CA LEU A 582 -2.03 -9.88 40.16
C LEU A 582 -3.40 -9.20 40.26
N THR A 583 -4.44 -9.90 39.83
CA THR A 583 -5.84 -9.51 39.99
C THR A 583 -6.44 -10.30 41.13
N LEU A 584 -7.00 -9.63 42.13
CA LEU A 584 -7.55 -10.31 43.32
C LEU A 584 -9.00 -10.73 43.12
N SER A 585 -9.37 -11.81 43.80
CA SER A 585 -10.72 -12.35 43.85
C SER A 585 -11.63 -11.53 44.79
N LYS A 586 -12.85 -11.25 44.33
CA LYS A 586 -13.99 -10.78 45.14
C LYS A 586 -14.73 -11.93 45.85
N GLY A 587 -14.35 -13.17 45.60
CA GLY A 587 -15.09 -14.38 45.93
C GLY A 587 -16.02 -14.83 44.80
N PRO A 588 -16.64 -16.03 44.93
CA PRO A 588 -17.63 -16.53 43.98
C PRO A 588 -18.79 -15.55 43.79
N GLN A 589 -19.33 -15.48 42.57
CA GLN A 589 -20.48 -14.63 42.28
C GLN A 589 -21.71 -15.20 42.98
N MET A 590 -22.21 -14.51 44.00
CA MET A 590 -23.42 -14.92 44.72
C MET A 590 -24.67 -14.49 43.95
N VAL A 591 -25.56 -15.43 43.67
CA VAL A 591 -26.86 -15.22 42.99
C VAL A 591 -27.97 -15.63 43.95
N GLU A 592 -29.11 -14.92 43.90
CA GLU A 592 -30.29 -15.28 44.69
C GLU A 592 -30.94 -16.54 44.12
N VAL A 593 -31.24 -17.50 45.00
CA VAL A 593 -31.87 -18.77 44.63
C VAL A 593 -33.38 -18.54 44.52
N PRO A 594 -33.99 -18.74 43.34
CA PRO A 594 -35.44 -18.72 43.18
C PRO A 594 -36.14 -19.69 44.16
N ASP A 595 -37.29 -19.28 44.70
CA ASP A 595 -38.18 -20.22 45.41
C ASP A 595 -38.98 -20.98 44.38
N VAL A 596 -38.73 -22.28 44.27
CA VAL A 596 -39.41 -23.21 43.37
C VAL A 596 -40.27 -24.21 44.16
N THR A 597 -40.51 -23.95 45.44
CA THR A 597 -41.33 -24.81 46.30
C THR A 597 -42.79 -24.76 45.85
N GLY A 598 -43.34 -25.91 45.42
CA GLY A 598 -44.70 -26.01 44.89
C GLY A 598 -44.82 -25.84 43.38
N ASP A 599 -43.71 -25.55 42.68
CA ASP A 599 -43.67 -25.52 41.22
C ASP A 599 -43.57 -26.93 40.62
N SER A 600 -43.89 -27.04 39.33
CA SER A 600 -43.63 -28.26 38.57
C SER A 600 -42.12 -28.48 38.43
N VAL A 601 -41.68 -29.74 38.31
CA VAL A 601 -40.25 -30.07 38.13
C VAL A 601 -39.66 -29.34 36.92
N ASP A 602 -40.39 -29.26 35.82
CA ASP A 602 -39.93 -28.58 34.59
C ASP A 602 -39.79 -27.06 34.79
N ASP A 603 -40.71 -26.43 35.52
CA ASP A 603 -40.65 -25.00 35.80
C ASP A 603 -39.55 -24.68 36.83
N ALA A 604 -39.35 -25.55 37.81
CA ALA A 604 -38.27 -25.48 38.78
C ALA A 604 -36.88 -25.57 38.09
N HIS A 605 -36.72 -26.50 37.15
CA HIS A 605 -35.51 -26.60 36.33
C HIS A 605 -35.26 -25.31 35.55
N LYS A 606 -36.26 -24.80 34.82
CA LYS A 606 -36.13 -23.55 34.06
C LYS A 606 -35.76 -22.36 34.95
N ALA A 607 -36.37 -22.25 36.14
CA ALA A 607 -36.12 -21.16 37.07
C ALA A 607 -34.70 -21.24 37.67
N LEU A 608 -34.28 -22.41 38.15
CA LEU A 608 -32.97 -22.60 38.79
C LEU A 608 -31.81 -22.58 37.79
N GLU A 609 -31.96 -23.24 36.63
CA GLU A 609 -30.96 -23.20 35.55
C GLU A 609 -30.89 -21.81 34.90
N GLY A 610 -32.04 -21.14 34.75
CA GLY A 610 -32.11 -19.75 34.28
C GLY A 610 -31.42 -18.76 35.22
N ALA A 611 -31.42 -19.04 36.53
CA ALA A 611 -30.64 -18.30 37.53
C ALA A 611 -29.15 -18.73 37.58
N GLY A 612 -28.77 -19.79 36.85
CA GLY A 612 -27.39 -20.25 36.71
C GLY A 612 -26.95 -21.28 37.75
N PHE A 613 -27.89 -22.02 38.35
CA PHE A 613 -27.61 -23.15 39.26
C PHE A 613 -27.67 -24.49 38.53
N LYS A 614 -26.99 -25.50 39.07
CA LYS A 614 -27.17 -26.90 38.64
C LYS A 614 -28.29 -27.52 39.49
N VAL A 615 -29.19 -28.27 38.87
CA VAL A 615 -30.31 -28.90 39.60
C VAL A 615 -30.08 -30.40 39.72
N GLU A 616 -30.21 -30.93 40.92
CA GLU A 616 -30.25 -32.38 41.17
C GLU A 616 -31.62 -32.78 41.70
N GLU A 617 -32.15 -33.89 41.23
CA GLU A 617 -33.46 -34.39 41.67
C GLU A 617 -33.28 -35.52 42.70
N ASP A 618 -33.92 -35.36 43.86
CA ASP A 618 -34.07 -36.44 44.84
C ASP A 618 -35.51 -36.98 44.78
N ARG A 619 -35.67 -38.07 44.03
CA ARG A 619 -36.89 -38.87 43.94
C ARG A 619 -36.73 -40.06 44.89
N GLY A 620 -37.15 -39.92 46.14
CA GLY A 620 -36.99 -40.97 47.16
C GLY A 620 -37.52 -42.35 46.74
N LEU A 621 -37.15 -43.40 47.48
CA LEU A 621 -37.29 -44.84 47.15
C LEU A 621 -38.71 -45.37 46.79
N LEU A 622 -39.76 -44.55 46.91
CA LEU A 622 -41.18 -44.92 46.73
C LEU A 622 -41.98 -43.96 45.81
N GLY A 623 -41.36 -42.93 45.23
CA GLY A 623 -42.07 -41.86 44.49
C GLY A 623 -41.80 -41.88 42.99
N LEU A 624 -42.59 -42.65 42.22
CA LEU A 624 -42.52 -42.68 40.74
C LEU A 624 -43.59 -41.82 40.03
N PHE A 625 -44.41 -41.06 40.78
CA PHE A 625 -45.59 -40.38 40.24
C PHE A 625 -45.73 -38.90 40.63
N GLY A 626 -44.70 -38.33 41.26
CA GLY A 626 -44.66 -36.94 41.69
C GLY A 626 -44.07 -36.02 40.64
N ASP A 627 -44.74 -34.91 40.33
CA ASP A 627 -44.31 -33.88 39.37
C ASP A 627 -44.11 -32.50 40.00
N THR A 628 -44.25 -32.40 41.32
CA THR A 628 -44.22 -31.14 42.07
C THR A 628 -43.07 -31.11 43.08
N VAL A 629 -42.37 -29.98 43.18
CA VAL A 629 -41.26 -29.78 44.12
C VAL A 629 -41.80 -29.62 45.54
N GLN A 630 -41.39 -30.50 46.43
CA GLN A 630 -41.78 -30.45 47.85
C GLN A 630 -40.84 -29.58 48.67
N LYS A 631 -39.54 -29.65 48.38
CA LYS A 631 -38.47 -28.95 49.10
C LYS A 631 -37.30 -28.67 48.17
N GLN A 632 -36.54 -27.64 48.48
CA GLN A 632 -35.25 -27.33 47.88
C GLN A 632 -34.16 -27.26 48.97
N SER A 633 -32.94 -27.67 48.62
CA SER A 633 -31.78 -27.72 49.52
C SER A 633 -31.29 -26.35 50.00
N VAL A 634 -31.39 -25.33 49.15
CA VAL A 634 -31.14 -23.92 49.51
C VAL A 634 -32.46 -23.20 49.52
N LYS A 635 -32.80 -22.49 50.59
CA LYS A 635 -34.10 -21.84 50.73
C LYS A 635 -34.28 -20.73 49.69
N GLY A 636 -35.48 -20.61 49.12
CA GLY A 636 -35.82 -19.54 48.20
C GLY A 636 -35.59 -18.16 48.82
N GLY A 637 -34.91 -17.29 48.09
CA GLY A 637 -34.48 -15.96 48.53
C GLY A 637 -33.10 -15.89 49.21
N ASP A 638 -32.48 -17.03 49.51
CA ASP A 638 -31.09 -17.06 49.99
C ASP A 638 -30.09 -16.90 48.84
N LYS A 639 -28.84 -16.55 49.15
CA LYS A 639 -27.78 -16.37 48.14
C LYS A 639 -26.85 -17.59 48.12
N ALA A 640 -26.62 -18.13 46.92
CA ALA A 640 -25.67 -19.22 46.69
C ALA A 640 -24.69 -18.86 45.55
N PRO A 641 -23.48 -19.45 45.52
CA PRO A 641 -22.55 -19.27 44.41
C PRO A 641 -23.18 -19.69 43.07
N LYS A 642 -22.99 -18.88 42.04
CA LYS A 642 -23.39 -19.20 40.67
C LYS A 642 -22.75 -20.52 40.25
N GLY A 643 -23.55 -21.46 39.75
CA GLY A 643 -23.12 -22.81 39.38
C GLY A 643 -23.15 -23.83 40.52
N ALA A 644 -23.55 -23.44 41.74
CA ALA A 644 -23.79 -24.38 42.83
C ALA A 644 -24.96 -25.33 42.50
N THR A 645 -24.92 -26.53 43.09
CA THR A 645 -25.97 -27.53 42.93
C THR A 645 -27.09 -27.28 43.94
N VAL A 646 -28.32 -27.13 43.46
CA VAL A 646 -29.54 -27.08 44.26
C VAL A 646 -30.31 -28.37 44.06
N THR A 647 -30.31 -29.23 45.08
CA THR A 647 -31.13 -30.45 45.09
C THR A 647 -32.60 -30.09 45.37
N ILE A 648 -33.52 -30.59 44.53
CA ILE A 648 -34.97 -30.51 44.71
C ILE A 648 -35.53 -31.90 45.10
N THR A 649 -36.32 -31.95 46.17
CA THR A 649 -37.00 -33.17 46.61
C THR A 649 -38.41 -33.18 46.02
N ILE A 650 -38.75 -34.26 45.32
CA ILE A 650 -40.00 -34.40 44.57
C ILE A 650 -40.97 -35.28 45.37
N ARG A 651 -42.26 -34.91 45.37
CA ARG A 651 -43.32 -35.62 46.13
C ARG A 651 -44.32 -36.33 45.23
#